data_AF-A0AA44BD90-F1
#
_entry.id   AF-A0AA44BD90-F1
#
_cell.length_a   1.000
_cell.length_b   1.000
_cell.length_c   1.000
_cell.angle_alpha   90.00
_cell.angle_beta   90.00
_cell.angle_gamma   90.00
#
_symmetry.space_group_name_H-M   'P 1'
#
loop_
_entity.id
_entity.type
_entity.pdbx_description
1 polymer ?
#
loop_
_entity_poly.entity_id
_entity_poly.type
_entity_poly.pdbx_seq_one_letter_code
_entity_poly.pdbx_strand_id
1 'polypeptide(L)'
;MHGTEYIRKPKWINLKRLYTVSYYFHDFIDAQQVSLEGDTIDLEDLKTYYRLDPIKAKILITELKIRGFGTEPDQPSMLWDNWVIQFPYKYITAELEAGSENFRQVDFKELGLGSFLEQFRVTEDAFFEGVLLNGLAKLNEYTTMDALEEGFTKVGFMVNEIVKEEVLEEIPSEVKARADEALIEDVFEENGFTAFRKYCSAQGLVYIKDLEHIDLDGLQAVKGFGLTKVQKIKERYQQHLISPKAEEEIPRISLPKDKESLDLLIEDYFTGNPLRIFREFCINKGYQTIQDLEGLPYEELYNINGFGKRKIKDVIDKIENLDNLEKKEIVQQLQAGFFEISKDFEAVPVEKVFDGKALRYLTDRRVNNLGDLASIKKAELNGIPGMGKKKVGELKEEIRLYSNSLEGYVAKAFQYLETLENYQIFKERVINKATLSEIGNRKNVSRERIRQKEAKGVKQLKDILTITESVFEKKGYFADRSVIEFDELVDLFQTYERALIVKHFLNEYGLENLTYWEAGDTILVNLDGNRVSVKIKAVVDSYGEIIEVPETLNEMEEVLHAQGLSFINEKILKRFLTSAGYVRYNNLFSRSRLYKLDMMGLLIKKHFPYGIERTAEKAELIRDYMYKEFKIDPKEYVNDRPLWALTENNEELILWKSNSVNHIENVVIDSLLLNKIKDYIDHSIKSNRSVSADYLYNHFKSKLDKHTNISDKNALYGILKYYYQEEYTFKKLVISKRDGKKTELWKLIEDYVSEQGGRIDSRTIKKEFKTSDIMMQGAINNSEKLLSSNRGSEIIHYDYLQFTKFFEVQLYEKILSSFHNGYTNAYMTMKNAKDLLEENNIDDHDLLYSIMKHLFSDKFHFVRRPHVLKASPKTKFTADKLIYRAFDKEKIKTQEDLKKLLQERYRFSYLSTAALIAKAKENLFQLDKDSFTLFKLVSIEEKLIENVRKDVELLLEEKDYIVLNDFKRFDLTERTIDVDGETLPWNPYIVKATIEKYLKEDYKFLWKDIPDWRYDKVIIIRKNSSIDTLGEFMIELIKKEFSQEKYITLKQIEDFMQNEEVIYKKLPEEFFQENQVKIDDSGRVWIR
;
A
#
# COMPACT_ATOMS: atom_id res chain seq x y z
N MET A 1 35.01 4.67 22.30
CA MET A 1 36.06 5.01 21.33
C MET A 1 35.47 4.91 19.94
N HIS A 2 35.11 6.05 19.35
CA HIS A 2 34.77 6.10 17.92
C HIS A 2 36.05 5.76 17.15
N GLY A 3 36.03 4.67 16.37
CA GLY A 3 37.09 4.46 15.39
C GLY A 3 36.98 5.56 14.36
N THR A 4 38.02 6.37 14.21
CA THR A 4 38.11 7.35 13.14
C THR A 4 38.14 6.62 11.79
N GLU A 5 37.26 7.04 10.88
CA GLU A 5 37.14 6.47 9.53
C GLU A 5 38.15 7.19 8.61
N TYR A 6 38.94 6.46 7.84
CA TYR A 6 39.94 7.06 6.95
C TYR A 6 39.82 6.54 5.52
N ILE A 7 40.19 7.38 4.55
CA ILE A 7 40.32 7.04 3.14
C ILE A 7 41.78 6.67 2.87
N ARG A 8 42.01 5.44 2.45
CA ARG A 8 43.34 4.92 2.13
C ARG A 8 43.72 5.22 0.68
N LYS A 9 44.92 5.75 0.53
CA LYS A 9 45.56 6.03 -0.76
C LYS A 9 46.09 4.74 -1.41
N PRO A 10 45.92 4.56 -2.73
CA PRO A 10 46.57 3.46 -3.46
C PRO A 10 48.09 3.58 -3.50
N LYS A 11 48.80 2.45 -3.61
CA LYS A 11 50.27 2.43 -3.64
C LYS A 11 50.86 3.18 -4.85
N TRP A 12 50.15 3.23 -5.97
CA TRP A 12 50.59 3.87 -7.22
C TRP A 12 50.27 5.37 -7.30
N ILE A 13 49.60 5.95 -6.30
CA ILE A 13 49.26 7.38 -6.26
C ILE A 13 50.24 8.15 -5.37
N ASN A 14 50.71 9.31 -5.85
CA ASN A 14 51.49 10.28 -5.07
C ASN A 14 50.63 11.51 -4.76
N LEU A 15 50.32 11.79 -3.48
CA LEU A 15 49.43 12.90 -3.10
C LEU A 15 50.01 14.27 -3.43
N LYS A 16 51.34 14.46 -3.33
CA LYS A 16 51.99 15.74 -3.67
C LYS A 16 51.83 16.05 -5.16
N ARG A 17 51.85 15.02 -6.00
CA ARG A 17 51.60 15.15 -7.44
C ARG A 17 50.11 15.33 -7.75
N LEU A 18 49.23 14.60 -7.06
CA LEU A 18 47.78 14.77 -7.22
C LEU A 18 47.34 16.20 -6.87
N TYR A 19 47.93 16.78 -5.84
CA TYR A 19 47.73 18.18 -5.42
C TYR A 19 48.10 19.21 -6.50
N THR A 20 49.07 18.91 -7.38
CA THR A 20 49.45 19.85 -8.46
C THR A 20 48.60 19.70 -9.72
N VAL A 21 48.01 18.53 -9.96
CA VAL A 21 47.34 18.20 -11.24
C VAL A 21 45.81 18.12 -11.16
N SER A 22 45.23 17.97 -9.97
CA SER A 22 43.77 17.90 -9.77
C SER A 22 43.25 19.18 -9.12
N TYR A 23 42.36 19.87 -9.83
CA TYR A 23 41.74 21.10 -9.36
C TYR A 23 40.95 20.90 -8.06
N TYR A 24 40.08 19.89 -8.00
CA TYR A 24 39.22 19.67 -6.84
C TYR A 24 39.97 19.04 -5.67
N PHE A 25 41.01 18.24 -5.93
CA PHE A 25 41.87 17.73 -4.85
C PHE A 25 42.69 18.87 -4.24
N HIS A 26 43.25 19.76 -5.06
CA HIS A 26 43.93 20.97 -4.60
C HIS A 26 43.02 21.85 -3.72
N ASP A 27 41.82 22.19 -4.23
CA ASP A 27 40.82 23.00 -3.50
C ASP A 27 40.42 22.35 -2.16
N PHE A 28 40.33 21.03 -2.10
CA PHE A 28 40.03 20.29 -0.87
C PHE A 28 41.18 20.31 0.15
N ILE A 29 42.41 20.05 -0.28
CA ILE A 29 43.59 20.07 0.60
C ILE A 29 43.76 21.46 1.21
N ASP A 30 43.60 22.52 0.42
CA ASP A 30 43.70 23.90 0.90
C ASP A 30 42.54 24.28 1.84
N ALA A 31 41.31 23.87 1.50
CA ALA A 31 40.13 24.18 2.29
C ALA A 31 40.10 23.47 3.65
N GLN A 32 40.62 22.24 3.74
CA GLN A 32 40.58 21.41 4.94
C GLN A 32 41.94 21.29 5.65
N GLN A 33 43.00 21.88 5.11
CA GLN A 33 44.37 21.80 5.66
C GLN A 33 44.87 20.36 5.87
N VAL A 34 44.50 19.45 4.95
CA VAL A 34 44.83 18.03 5.05
C VAL A 34 46.32 17.80 4.82
N SER A 35 46.95 16.97 5.67
CA SER A 35 48.34 16.57 5.48
C SER A 35 48.54 15.77 4.19
N LEU A 36 49.52 16.17 3.38
CA LEU A 36 50.01 15.37 2.24
C LEU A 36 51.03 14.30 2.69
N GLU A 37 51.36 14.24 3.98
CA GLU A 37 52.25 13.25 4.59
C GLU A 37 51.41 12.14 5.24
N GLY A 38 51.34 10.99 4.57
CA GLY A 38 50.60 9.81 5.03
C GLY A 38 49.97 9.00 3.89
N ASP A 39 49.49 7.80 4.22
CA ASP A 39 48.76 6.92 3.30
C ASP A 39 47.23 7.00 3.48
N THR A 40 46.76 7.93 4.32
CA THR A 40 45.36 8.06 4.73
C THR A 40 44.89 9.51 4.79
N ILE A 41 43.64 9.76 4.41
CA ILE A 41 42.93 11.05 4.55
C ILE A 41 41.77 10.84 5.54
N ASP A 42 41.51 11.75 6.48
CA ASP A 42 40.39 11.62 7.40
C ASP A 42 39.05 11.77 6.66
N LEU A 43 38.12 10.85 6.88
CA LEU A 43 36.81 10.92 6.22
C LEU A 43 35.98 12.10 6.76
N GLU A 44 36.25 12.60 7.97
CA GLU A 44 35.59 13.80 8.50
C GLU A 44 36.00 15.08 7.76
N ASP A 45 37.23 15.16 7.24
CA ASP A 45 37.66 16.28 6.38
C ASP A 45 36.81 16.32 5.11
N LEU A 46 36.55 15.16 4.52
CA LEU A 46 35.71 15.04 3.33
C LEU A 46 34.22 15.31 3.62
N LYS A 47 33.72 14.87 4.79
CA LYS A 47 32.36 15.20 5.28
C LYS A 47 32.19 16.70 5.46
N THR A 48 33.20 17.36 6.00
CA THR A 48 33.21 18.81 6.22
C THR A 48 33.24 19.56 4.89
N TYR A 49 34.10 19.15 3.96
CA TYR A 49 34.14 19.70 2.60
C TYR A 49 32.82 19.51 1.84
N TYR A 50 32.16 18.35 2.00
CA TYR A 50 30.83 18.11 1.42
C TYR A 50 29.74 19.04 1.98
N ARG A 51 29.79 19.40 3.27
CA ARG A 51 28.85 20.37 3.86
C ARG A 51 29.06 21.79 3.31
N LEU A 52 30.29 22.14 2.92
CA LEU A 52 30.63 23.45 2.37
C LEU A 52 30.21 23.58 0.90
N ASP A 53 30.56 22.60 0.07
CA ASP A 53 30.19 22.58 -1.35
C ASP A 53 29.89 21.14 -1.81
N PRO A 54 28.60 20.72 -1.77
CA PRO A 54 28.21 19.36 -2.13
C PRO A 54 28.53 19.00 -3.59
N ILE A 55 28.62 19.98 -4.49
CA ILE A 55 28.87 19.73 -5.91
C ILE A 55 30.36 19.43 -6.11
N LYS A 56 31.25 20.30 -5.61
CA LYS A 56 32.69 20.07 -5.68
C LYS A 56 33.11 18.78 -4.97
N ALA A 57 32.54 18.51 -3.79
CA ALA A 57 32.84 17.31 -3.04
C ALA A 57 32.43 16.03 -3.78
N LYS A 58 31.29 16.01 -4.48
CA LYS A 58 30.88 14.86 -5.31
C LYS A 58 31.82 14.63 -6.48
N ILE A 59 32.31 15.69 -7.12
CA ILE A 59 33.28 15.59 -8.22
C ILE A 59 34.61 15.02 -7.69
N LEU A 60 35.10 15.55 -6.57
CA LEU A 60 36.29 15.04 -5.90
C LEU A 60 36.16 13.57 -5.48
N ILE A 61 35.05 13.18 -4.85
CA ILE A 61 34.78 11.78 -4.48
C ILE A 61 34.84 10.89 -5.71
N THR A 62 34.25 11.32 -6.82
CA THR A 62 34.28 10.59 -8.08
C THR A 62 35.72 10.45 -8.60
N GLU A 63 36.51 11.52 -8.53
CA GLU A 63 37.93 11.51 -8.93
C GLU A 63 38.78 10.56 -8.08
N LEU A 64 38.62 10.59 -6.76
CA LEU A 64 39.32 9.69 -5.83
C LEU A 64 38.96 8.22 -6.12
N LYS A 65 37.68 7.95 -6.42
CA LYS A 65 37.23 6.59 -6.75
C LYS A 65 37.79 6.08 -8.09
N ILE A 66 37.82 6.89 -9.15
CA ILE A 66 38.44 6.46 -10.43
C ILE A 66 39.96 6.25 -10.31
N ARG A 67 40.61 6.81 -9.30
CA ARG A 67 42.04 6.59 -8.98
C ARG A 67 42.27 5.41 -8.02
N GLY A 68 41.20 4.83 -7.47
CA GLY A 68 41.23 3.61 -6.65
C GLY A 68 41.31 3.83 -5.14
N PHE A 69 41.06 5.04 -4.62
CA PHE A 69 40.99 5.29 -3.18
C PHE A 69 39.87 4.45 -2.53
N GLY A 70 40.12 3.94 -1.33
CA GLY A 70 39.17 3.11 -0.57
C GLY A 70 39.01 3.62 0.86
N THR A 71 38.04 3.10 1.60
CA THR A 71 37.77 3.49 3.00
C THR A 71 38.10 2.35 3.96
N GLU A 72 38.69 2.64 5.12
CA GLU A 72 38.91 1.64 6.18
C GLU A 72 38.26 2.09 7.52
N PRO A 73 37.52 1.21 8.21
CA PRO A 73 37.11 -0.14 7.77
C PRO A 73 36.18 -0.08 6.54
N ASP A 74 36.10 -1.17 5.77
CA ASP A 74 35.20 -1.33 4.60
C ASP A 74 33.71 -1.29 5.02
N GLN A 75 33.25 -0.15 5.53
CA GLN A 75 31.86 0.13 5.85
C GLN A 75 31.34 1.19 4.88
N PRO A 76 30.17 0.96 4.25
CA PRO A 76 29.57 1.94 3.37
C PRO A 76 29.17 3.19 4.17
N SER A 77 29.88 4.30 3.94
CA SER A 77 29.49 5.63 4.40
C SER A 77 28.47 6.22 3.40
N MET A 78 27.52 7.04 3.88
CA MET A 78 26.57 7.77 3.01
C MET A 78 27.25 8.64 1.94
N LEU A 79 28.53 8.96 2.10
CA LEU A 79 29.32 9.73 1.13
C LEU A 79 30.14 8.85 0.16
N TRP A 80 30.33 7.57 0.49
CA TRP A 80 31.23 6.67 -0.23
C TRP A 80 30.52 5.35 -0.57
N ASP A 81 29.73 5.35 -1.66
CA ASP A 81 29.10 4.13 -2.19
C ASP A 81 30.11 3.02 -2.53
N ASN A 82 29.66 1.75 -2.50
CA ASN A 82 30.44 0.53 -2.82
C ASN A 82 30.86 0.47 -4.31
N TRP A 83 31.77 1.34 -4.72
CA TRP A 83 32.43 1.28 -6.03
C TRP A 83 33.54 0.22 -6.00
N VAL A 84 33.17 -1.04 -6.18
CA VAL A 84 34.15 -2.15 -6.21
C VAL A 84 34.78 -2.23 -7.60
N ILE A 85 36.05 -1.83 -7.70
CA ILE A 85 36.84 -1.99 -8.93
C ILE A 85 37.44 -3.40 -8.94
N GLN A 86 37.08 -4.21 -9.93
CA GLN A 86 37.52 -5.60 -10.07
C GLN A 86 38.92 -5.70 -10.67
N PHE A 87 39.72 -6.66 -10.18
CA PHE A 87 41.05 -7.00 -10.68
C PHE A 87 40.97 -7.68 -12.07
N PRO A 88 41.92 -7.45 -13.00
CA PRO A 88 43.16 -6.67 -12.88
C PRO A 88 42.96 -5.15 -12.93
N TYR A 89 43.81 -4.41 -12.20
CA TYR A 89 43.85 -2.95 -12.25
C TYR A 89 44.78 -2.50 -13.37
N LYS A 90 44.22 -1.83 -14.39
CA LYS A 90 45.01 -1.09 -15.39
C LYS A 90 44.93 0.40 -15.10
N TYR A 91 46.07 1.06 -14.94
CA TYR A 91 46.14 2.51 -14.70
C TYR A 91 46.97 3.23 -15.77
N ILE A 92 46.60 4.48 -16.03
CA ILE A 92 47.24 5.34 -17.01
C ILE A 92 48.49 5.98 -16.38
N THR A 93 49.57 6.06 -17.14
CA THR A 93 50.74 6.89 -16.85
C THR A 93 50.96 7.87 -17.99
N ALA A 94 51.15 9.14 -17.65
CA ALA A 94 51.38 10.22 -18.58
C ALA A 94 52.86 10.64 -18.56
N GLU A 95 53.43 10.97 -19.73
CA GLU A 95 54.75 11.61 -19.77
C GLU A 95 54.70 12.96 -19.04
N LEU A 96 55.73 13.22 -18.25
CA LEU A 96 55.74 14.23 -17.19
C LEU A 96 56.18 15.62 -17.67
N GLU A 97 56.01 15.95 -18.95
CA GLU A 97 56.33 17.29 -19.44
C GLU A 97 55.21 18.26 -19.07
N ALA A 98 55.53 19.27 -18.24
CA ALA A 98 54.57 20.28 -17.82
C ALA A 98 53.94 20.98 -19.03
N GLY A 99 52.61 20.99 -19.12
CA GLY A 99 51.88 21.59 -20.24
C GLY A 99 51.66 20.70 -21.47
N SER A 100 51.89 19.38 -21.39
CA SER A 100 51.52 18.47 -22.47
C SER A 100 49.98 18.29 -22.55
N GLU A 101 49.46 18.30 -23.79
CA GLU A 101 48.01 18.28 -24.07
C GLU A 101 47.58 17.11 -24.98
N ASN A 102 48.28 15.97 -24.93
CA ASN A 102 47.93 14.79 -25.73
C ASN A 102 46.50 14.29 -25.44
N PHE A 103 45.97 14.53 -24.25
CA PHE A 103 44.59 14.23 -23.88
C PHE A 103 43.57 14.86 -24.83
N ARG A 104 43.86 16.03 -25.43
CA ARG A 104 42.95 16.69 -26.38
C ARG A 104 42.75 15.88 -27.67
N GLN A 105 43.64 14.92 -27.95
CA GLN A 105 43.54 14.03 -29.10
C GLN A 105 42.72 12.77 -28.80
N VAL A 106 42.35 12.52 -27.53
CA VAL A 106 41.43 11.44 -27.16
C VAL A 106 40.00 11.85 -27.50
N ASP A 107 39.28 11.04 -28.28
CA ASP A 107 37.86 11.29 -28.55
C ASP A 107 37.00 10.83 -27.35
N PHE A 108 36.92 11.68 -26.33
CA PHE A 108 36.09 11.43 -25.15
C PHE A 108 34.61 11.26 -25.50
N LYS A 109 34.13 11.82 -26.61
CA LYS A 109 32.72 11.69 -27.01
C LYS A 109 32.44 10.28 -27.55
N GLU A 110 33.35 9.74 -28.37
CA GLU A 110 33.28 8.36 -28.86
C GLU A 110 33.46 7.34 -27.72
N LEU A 111 34.29 7.67 -26.72
CA LEU A 111 34.49 6.86 -25.51
C LEU A 111 33.35 7.02 -24.47
N GLY A 112 32.28 7.76 -24.76
CA GLY A 112 31.15 7.93 -23.84
C GLY A 112 31.43 8.82 -22.62
N LEU A 113 32.50 9.61 -22.65
CA LEU A 113 33.02 10.47 -21.59
C LEU A 113 33.02 11.97 -21.99
N GLY A 114 32.10 12.39 -22.87
CA GLY A 114 32.15 13.72 -23.52
C GLY A 114 32.15 14.93 -22.58
N SER A 115 31.61 14.83 -21.36
CA SER A 115 31.63 15.89 -20.35
C SER A 115 32.81 15.79 -19.37
N PHE A 116 33.66 14.77 -19.48
CA PHE A 116 34.70 14.45 -18.49
C PHE A 116 35.70 15.60 -18.31
N LEU A 117 36.21 16.16 -19.40
CA LEU A 117 37.20 17.24 -19.34
C LEU A 117 36.67 18.49 -18.64
N GLU A 118 35.41 18.87 -18.91
CA GLU A 118 34.75 20.01 -18.27
C GLU A 118 34.43 19.71 -16.81
N GLN A 119 33.93 18.51 -16.51
CA GLN A 119 33.56 18.08 -15.17
C GLN A 119 34.76 18.10 -14.21
N PHE A 120 35.91 17.56 -14.63
CA PHE A 120 37.12 17.48 -13.80
C PHE A 120 38.10 18.65 -14.00
N ARG A 121 37.80 19.59 -14.90
CA ARG A 121 38.65 20.74 -15.25
C ARG A 121 40.08 20.32 -15.64
N VAL A 122 40.17 19.36 -16.54
CA VAL A 122 41.46 18.80 -16.99
C VAL A 122 42.19 19.81 -17.89
N THR A 123 43.42 20.17 -17.52
CA THR A 123 44.24 21.16 -18.25
C THR A 123 45.49 20.58 -18.89
N GLU A 124 45.97 19.42 -18.44
CA GLU A 124 47.22 18.79 -18.90
C GLU A 124 47.17 17.26 -18.75
N ASP A 125 48.03 16.54 -19.47
CA ASP A 125 48.07 15.07 -19.47
C ASP A 125 48.35 14.50 -18.07
N ALA A 126 49.11 15.22 -17.25
CA ALA A 126 49.51 14.81 -15.91
C ALA A 126 48.32 14.52 -14.99
N PHE A 127 47.12 15.05 -15.29
CA PHE A 127 45.89 14.69 -14.60
C PHE A 127 45.60 13.19 -14.67
N PHE A 128 45.86 12.52 -15.80
CA PHE A 128 45.52 11.11 -15.99
C PHE A 128 46.46 10.14 -15.25
N GLU A 129 47.52 10.64 -14.64
CA GLU A 129 48.44 9.81 -13.87
C GLU A 129 47.72 9.03 -12.75
N GLY A 130 47.81 7.70 -12.81
CA GLY A 130 47.23 6.80 -11.82
C GLY A 130 45.71 6.68 -11.87
N VAL A 131 45.05 7.24 -12.90
CA VAL A 131 43.63 6.99 -13.17
C VAL A 131 43.46 5.56 -13.69
N LEU A 132 42.52 4.81 -13.12
CA LEU A 132 42.22 3.45 -13.53
C LEU A 132 41.32 3.44 -14.76
N LEU A 133 41.67 2.64 -15.77
CA LEU A 133 40.80 2.38 -16.92
C LEU A 133 39.48 1.75 -16.46
N ASN A 134 39.52 0.83 -15.50
CA ASN A 134 38.34 0.20 -14.91
C ASN A 134 37.49 1.23 -14.14
N GLY A 135 38.11 2.31 -13.65
CA GLY A 135 37.42 3.45 -13.05
C GLY A 135 36.71 4.29 -14.11
N LEU A 136 37.37 4.61 -15.22
CA LEU A 136 36.77 5.34 -16.34
C LEU A 136 35.60 4.59 -16.98
N ALA A 137 35.74 3.28 -17.20
CA ALA A 137 34.66 2.43 -17.73
C ALA A 137 33.42 2.39 -16.82
N LYS A 138 33.56 2.73 -15.53
CA LYS A 138 32.44 2.78 -14.59
C LYS A 138 31.66 4.09 -14.65
N LEU A 139 32.21 5.15 -15.26
CA LEU A 139 31.50 6.40 -15.48
C LEU A 139 30.41 6.26 -16.56
N ASN A 140 30.53 5.27 -17.46
CA ASN A 140 29.55 4.98 -18.50
C ASN A 140 29.52 3.48 -18.84
N GLU A 141 28.37 2.83 -18.65
CA GLU A 141 28.19 1.39 -18.86
C GLU A 141 28.39 0.92 -20.32
N TYR A 142 28.42 1.84 -21.29
CA TYR A 142 28.64 1.54 -22.71
C TYR A 142 30.12 1.56 -23.11
N THR A 143 31.02 2.01 -22.23
CA THR A 143 32.45 2.15 -22.52
C THR A 143 33.20 0.88 -22.13
N THR A 144 33.88 0.26 -23.10
CA THR A 144 34.68 -0.95 -22.85
C THR A 144 36.12 -0.61 -22.45
N MET A 145 36.73 -1.50 -21.67
CA MET A 145 38.13 -1.40 -21.25
C MET A 145 39.10 -1.33 -22.44
N ASP A 146 38.86 -2.14 -23.46
CA ASP A 146 39.70 -2.21 -24.65
C ASP A 146 39.62 -0.91 -25.46
N ALA A 147 38.42 -0.31 -25.58
CA ALA A 147 38.25 0.98 -26.26
C ALA A 147 38.96 2.12 -25.52
N LEU A 148 38.94 2.13 -24.19
CA LEU A 148 39.68 3.11 -23.39
C LEU A 148 41.19 2.91 -23.54
N GLU A 149 41.67 1.68 -23.43
CA GLU A 149 43.09 1.36 -23.59
C GLU A 149 43.61 1.76 -24.97
N GLU A 150 42.87 1.44 -26.04
CA GLU A 150 43.19 1.87 -27.41
C GLU A 150 43.17 3.39 -27.54
N GLY A 151 42.13 4.07 -27.01
CA GLY A 151 41.98 5.52 -27.09
C GLY A 151 43.12 6.30 -26.43
N PHE A 152 43.58 5.85 -25.26
CA PHE A 152 44.68 6.49 -24.53
C PHE A 152 46.06 6.11 -25.10
N THR A 153 46.29 4.85 -25.46
CA THR A 153 47.59 4.42 -26.02
C THR A 153 47.86 4.98 -27.41
N LYS A 154 46.82 5.15 -28.25
CA LYS A 154 46.94 5.73 -29.59
C LYS A 154 47.49 7.16 -29.61
N VAL A 155 47.30 7.91 -28.53
CA VAL A 155 47.73 9.31 -28.41
C VAL A 155 48.96 9.48 -27.51
N GLY A 156 49.61 8.38 -27.11
CA GLY A 156 50.90 8.41 -26.41
C GLY A 156 50.86 8.17 -24.90
N PHE A 157 49.71 7.87 -24.29
CA PHE A 157 49.68 7.44 -22.89
C PHE A 157 50.13 5.99 -22.74
N MET A 158 50.82 5.68 -21.64
CA MET A 158 51.16 4.30 -21.27
C MET A 158 50.12 3.74 -20.31
N VAL A 159 49.75 2.47 -20.47
CA VAL A 159 48.83 1.76 -19.58
C VAL A 159 49.58 0.62 -18.90
N ASN A 160 49.62 0.64 -17.57
CA ASN A 160 50.31 -0.36 -16.75
C ASN A 160 49.31 -1.25 -16.02
N GLU A 161 49.66 -2.52 -15.83
CA GLU A 161 48.85 -3.52 -15.11
C GLU A 161 49.49 -3.88 -13.76
N ILE A 162 48.68 -3.95 -12.72
CA ILE A 162 49.14 -4.36 -11.37
C ILE A 162 49.08 -5.88 -11.26
N VAL A 163 50.24 -6.54 -11.24
CA VAL A 163 50.37 -7.98 -10.97
C VAL A 163 50.47 -8.20 -9.45
N LYS A 164 49.80 -9.23 -8.91
CA LYS A 164 49.96 -9.61 -7.48
C LYS A 164 51.39 -10.07 -7.22
N GLU A 165 52.17 -9.27 -6.51
CA GLU A 165 53.48 -9.70 -5.98
C GLU A 165 53.34 -10.50 -4.68
N GLU A 166 54.00 -11.66 -4.65
CA GLU A 166 54.41 -12.37 -3.44
C GLU A 166 55.48 -11.53 -2.72
N VAL A 167 55.24 -11.22 -1.44
CA VAL A 167 56.16 -10.41 -0.63
C VAL A 167 57.25 -11.33 -0.05
N LEU A 168 58.46 -11.21 -0.59
CA LEU A 168 59.72 -11.56 0.07
C LEU A 168 60.31 -10.25 0.61
N GLU A 169 60.46 -10.13 1.93
CA GLU A 169 61.21 -9.04 2.55
C GLU A 169 62.45 -9.61 3.27
N GLU A 170 63.62 -9.16 2.83
CA GLU A 170 64.89 -9.33 3.54
C GLU A 170 64.94 -8.38 4.76
N ILE A 171 65.39 -8.90 5.91
CA ILE A 171 65.63 -8.10 7.13
C ILE A 171 67.13 -7.77 7.22
N PRO A 172 67.51 -6.50 7.44
CA PRO A 172 68.91 -6.10 7.61
C PRO A 172 69.59 -6.74 8.83
N SER A 173 70.82 -7.16 8.61
CA SER A 173 71.79 -7.58 9.61
C SER A 173 72.25 -6.40 10.47
N GLU A 174 72.01 -6.44 11.80
CA GLU A 174 72.88 -5.93 12.87
C GLU A 174 72.16 -5.85 14.23
N VAL A 175 71.90 -6.98 14.91
CA VAL A 175 71.88 -7.08 16.40
C VAL A 175 72.09 -8.55 16.78
N LYS A 176 73.33 -9.01 16.97
CA LYS A 176 73.64 -10.31 17.59
C LYS A 176 74.57 -10.12 18.79
N ALA A 177 74.00 -10.08 19.98
CA ALA A 177 74.68 -10.42 21.23
C ALA A 177 73.65 -10.49 22.36
N ARG A 178 73.00 -11.66 22.60
CA ARG A 178 72.34 -11.99 23.90
C ARG A 178 71.63 -13.36 24.02
N ALA A 179 71.82 -14.34 23.14
CA ALA A 179 70.99 -15.56 23.11
C ALA A 179 71.63 -16.85 23.69
N ASP A 180 72.71 -16.79 24.46
CA ASP A 180 73.58 -17.98 24.59
C ASP A 180 73.16 -19.07 25.61
N GLU A 181 72.17 -18.86 26.50
CA GLU A 181 71.90 -19.86 27.57
C GLU A 181 70.42 -20.09 27.97
N ALA A 182 69.41 -19.46 27.36
CA ALA A 182 68.01 -19.68 27.76
C ALA A 182 67.44 -21.02 27.25
N LEU A 183 66.65 -21.74 28.07
CA LEU A 183 65.96 -22.98 27.67
C LEU A 183 64.70 -22.68 26.85
N ILE A 184 64.44 -23.53 25.85
CA ILE A 184 63.20 -23.46 25.06
C ILE A 184 61.97 -23.65 25.95
N GLU A 185 62.06 -24.47 27.00
CA GLU A 185 60.94 -24.71 27.91
C GLU A 185 60.50 -23.45 28.67
N ASP A 186 61.45 -22.58 29.03
CA ASP A 186 61.19 -21.38 29.82
C ASP A 186 60.65 -20.24 28.95
N VAL A 187 61.12 -20.11 27.70
CA VAL A 187 60.65 -19.07 26.77
C VAL A 187 59.27 -19.41 26.18
N PHE A 188 58.96 -20.70 26.06
CA PHE A 188 57.72 -21.22 25.48
C PHE A 188 56.85 -21.98 26.50
N GLU A 189 56.78 -21.50 27.74
CA GLU A 189 56.11 -22.16 28.86
C GLU A 189 54.58 -22.35 28.70
N GLU A 190 53.93 -21.51 27.88
CA GLU A 190 52.47 -21.50 27.74
C GLU A 190 51.92 -22.77 27.06
N ASN A 191 50.70 -23.16 27.46
CA ASN A 191 49.97 -24.32 26.89
C ASN A 191 49.78 -24.24 25.36
N GLY A 192 49.82 -23.04 24.78
CA GLY A 192 49.75 -22.82 23.34
C GLY A 192 50.97 -23.35 22.56
N PHE A 193 52.13 -23.47 23.23
CA PHE A 193 53.40 -23.87 22.64
C PHE A 193 53.81 -25.30 23.01
N THR A 194 52.97 -26.10 23.68
CA THR A 194 53.29 -27.49 24.05
C THR A 194 53.66 -28.36 22.85
N ALA A 195 53.00 -28.16 21.70
CA ALA A 195 53.36 -28.88 20.48
C ALA A 195 54.76 -28.48 19.97
N PHE A 196 55.11 -27.19 20.08
CA PHE A 196 56.43 -26.67 19.72
C PHE A 196 57.52 -27.21 20.64
N ARG A 197 57.32 -27.17 21.98
CA ARG A 197 58.26 -27.77 22.94
C ARG A 197 58.48 -29.26 22.71
N LYS A 198 57.39 -30.01 22.45
CA LYS A 198 57.50 -31.44 22.09
C LYS A 198 58.26 -31.66 20.79
N TYR A 199 58.03 -30.82 19.78
CA TYR A 199 58.77 -30.86 18.53
C TYR A 199 60.26 -30.57 18.76
N CYS A 200 60.58 -29.51 19.50
CA CYS A 200 61.96 -29.14 19.83
C CYS A 200 62.68 -30.25 20.61
N SER A 201 62.03 -30.79 21.66
CA SER A 201 62.56 -31.90 22.45
C SER A 201 62.77 -33.16 21.59
N ALA A 202 61.85 -33.48 20.67
CA ALA A 202 61.99 -34.62 19.76
C ALA A 202 63.13 -34.45 18.73
N GLN A 203 63.52 -33.20 18.43
CA GLN A 203 64.65 -32.85 17.56
C GLN A 203 65.95 -32.60 18.35
N GLY A 204 65.96 -32.82 19.68
CA GLY A 204 67.13 -32.62 20.53
C GLY A 204 67.50 -31.16 20.79
N LEU A 205 66.57 -30.23 20.56
CA LEU A 205 66.75 -28.79 20.73
C LEU A 205 66.35 -28.41 22.15
N VAL A 206 67.29 -27.84 22.90
CA VAL A 206 67.14 -27.60 24.34
C VAL A 206 67.24 -26.11 24.64
N TYR A 207 68.13 -25.40 23.95
CA TYR A 207 68.42 -23.99 24.16
C TYR A 207 67.86 -23.12 23.03
N ILE A 208 67.59 -21.86 23.34
CA ILE A 208 67.05 -20.89 22.38
C ILE A 208 68.00 -20.64 21.21
N LYS A 209 69.32 -20.69 21.43
CA LYS A 209 70.34 -20.66 20.36
C LYS A 209 70.19 -21.80 19.36
N ASP A 210 69.65 -22.95 19.77
CA ASP A 210 69.45 -24.09 18.88
C ASP A 210 68.38 -23.79 17.82
N LEU A 211 67.55 -22.74 18.01
CA LEU A 211 66.55 -22.27 17.04
C LEU A 211 67.12 -21.31 15.98
N GLU A 212 68.37 -20.84 16.12
CA GLU A 212 68.96 -19.81 15.27
C GLU A 212 69.14 -20.26 13.81
N HIS A 213 69.28 -21.56 13.58
CA HIS A 213 69.48 -22.17 12.26
C HIS A 213 68.30 -23.03 11.79
N ILE A 214 67.16 -22.94 12.48
CA ILE A 214 65.98 -23.74 12.15
C ILE A 214 65.09 -22.97 11.19
N ASP A 215 64.67 -23.66 10.14
CA ASP A 215 63.59 -23.21 9.27
C ASP A 215 62.25 -23.28 10.04
N LEU A 216 61.90 -22.17 10.69
CA LEU A 216 60.62 -22.01 11.37
C LEU A 216 59.44 -21.96 10.40
N ASP A 217 59.65 -21.65 9.11
CA ASP A 217 58.59 -21.67 8.09
C ASP A 217 58.24 -23.10 7.69
N GLY A 218 59.25 -23.97 7.61
CA GLY A 218 59.09 -25.41 7.39
C GLY A 218 58.21 -26.11 8.44
N LEU A 219 58.00 -25.52 9.62
CA LEU A 219 57.08 -26.03 10.63
C LEU A 219 55.63 -26.10 10.12
N GLN A 220 55.22 -25.27 9.16
CA GLN A 220 53.86 -25.32 8.60
C GLN A 220 53.54 -26.65 7.93
N ALA A 221 54.55 -27.36 7.40
CA ALA A 221 54.40 -28.67 6.80
C ALA A 221 54.26 -29.80 7.84
N VAL A 222 54.54 -29.52 9.12
CA VAL A 222 54.45 -30.49 10.22
C VAL A 222 53.04 -30.54 10.78
N LYS A 223 52.44 -31.73 10.78
CA LYS A 223 51.08 -31.96 11.29
C LYS A 223 50.93 -31.46 12.74
N GLY A 224 50.19 -30.37 12.92
CA GLY A 224 49.95 -29.73 14.23
C GLY A 224 50.32 -28.25 14.32
N PHE A 225 51.04 -27.72 13.32
CA PHE A 225 51.50 -26.33 13.22
C PHE A 225 50.86 -25.65 12.00
N GLY A 226 49.74 -24.95 12.20
CA GLY A 226 49.18 -24.09 11.15
C GLY A 226 49.87 -22.71 11.11
N LEU A 227 49.66 -21.95 10.03
CA LEU A 227 50.13 -20.57 9.82
C LEU A 227 50.08 -19.70 11.08
N THR A 228 48.94 -19.66 11.77
CA THR A 228 48.75 -18.84 12.98
C THR A 228 49.61 -19.28 14.16
N LYS A 229 49.92 -20.57 14.29
CA LYS A 229 50.79 -21.08 15.37
C LYS A 229 52.25 -20.81 15.07
N VAL A 230 52.67 -20.99 13.82
CA VAL A 230 54.04 -20.68 13.37
C VAL A 230 54.33 -19.19 13.56
N GLN A 231 53.39 -18.32 13.19
CA GLN A 231 53.52 -16.88 13.40
C GLN A 231 53.69 -16.51 14.88
N LYS A 232 52.90 -17.12 15.78
CA LYS A 232 53.04 -16.91 17.24
C LYS A 232 54.37 -17.39 17.80
N ILE A 233 54.93 -18.47 17.26
CA ILE A 233 56.25 -18.99 17.66
C ILE A 233 57.33 -17.98 17.25
N LYS A 234 57.26 -17.46 16.02
CA LYS A 234 58.16 -16.42 15.50
C LYS A 234 58.09 -15.14 16.32
N GLU A 235 56.88 -14.64 16.59
CA GLU A 235 56.66 -13.44 17.41
C GLU A 235 57.26 -13.61 18.81
N ARG A 236 57.08 -14.77 19.46
CA ARG A 236 57.62 -15.05 20.79
C ARG A 236 59.15 -15.15 20.80
N TYR A 237 59.75 -15.79 19.79
CA TYR A 237 61.20 -15.85 19.64
C TYR A 237 61.80 -14.45 19.44
N GLN A 238 61.18 -13.61 18.61
CA GLN A 238 61.61 -12.23 18.38
C GLN A 238 61.47 -11.35 19.64
N GLN A 239 60.38 -11.50 20.40
CA GLN A 239 60.21 -10.80 21.68
C GLN A 239 61.32 -11.13 22.69
N HIS A 240 61.84 -12.36 22.67
CA HIS A 240 62.93 -12.77 23.55
C HIS A 240 64.26 -12.11 23.18
N LEU A 241 64.51 -11.84 21.90
CA LEU A 241 65.73 -11.21 21.41
C LEU A 241 65.83 -9.70 21.75
N ILE A 242 64.71 -9.05 22.09
CA ILE A 242 64.61 -7.57 22.12
C ILE A 242 64.61 -6.97 23.54
N SER A 243 64.67 -7.74 24.64
CA SER A 243 64.45 -7.15 25.98
C SER A 243 65.72 -6.58 26.67
N PRO A 244 65.78 -5.28 27.03
CA PRO A 244 66.75 -4.73 27.97
C PRO A 244 66.20 -4.71 29.41
N LYS A 245 67.03 -5.08 30.39
CA LYS A 245 66.72 -4.91 31.83
C LYS A 245 66.86 -3.44 32.24
N ALA A 246 65.89 -2.93 32.98
CA ALA A 246 66.09 -1.89 33.99
C ALA A 246 65.51 -2.42 35.32
N GLU A 247 66.31 -2.35 36.37
CA GLU A 247 65.88 -2.50 37.76
C GLU A 247 65.10 -1.24 38.14
N GLU A 248 63.80 -1.37 38.41
CA GLU A 248 62.98 -0.32 39.01
C GLU A 248 62.18 -0.89 40.18
N GLU A 249 62.00 -0.05 41.21
CA GLU A 249 61.28 -0.33 42.45
C GLU A 249 59.91 -0.97 42.18
N ILE A 250 59.56 -1.99 42.96
CA ILE A 250 58.30 -2.71 42.84
C ILE A 250 57.14 -1.76 43.14
N PRO A 251 56.26 -1.45 42.17
CA PRO A 251 55.13 -0.58 42.44
C PRO A 251 54.13 -1.27 43.38
N ARG A 252 53.49 -0.49 44.26
CA ARG A 252 52.37 -0.91 45.11
C ARG A 252 51.10 -0.23 44.60
N ILE A 253 49.94 -0.81 44.89
CA ILE A 253 48.66 -0.15 44.62
C ILE A 253 48.60 1.14 45.44
N SER A 254 48.40 2.27 44.77
CA SER A 254 48.13 3.58 45.37
C SER A 254 46.74 4.00 44.91
N LEU A 255 45.84 4.24 45.85
CA LEU A 255 44.48 4.70 45.61
C LEU A 255 44.43 6.24 45.68
N PRO A 256 43.44 6.87 45.03
CA PRO A 256 43.24 8.31 45.12
C PRO A 256 42.82 8.76 46.54
N LYS A 257 43.08 10.03 46.88
CA LYS A 257 42.89 10.57 48.24
C LYS A 257 41.42 10.85 48.63
N ASP A 258 40.47 10.68 47.72
CA ASP A 258 39.05 10.89 47.98
C ASP A 258 38.42 9.69 48.69
N LYS A 259 38.00 9.89 49.96
CA LYS A 259 37.56 8.81 50.86
C LYS A 259 36.20 8.17 50.51
N GLU A 260 35.36 8.78 49.66
CA GLU A 260 33.97 8.31 49.43
C GLU A 260 33.81 7.23 48.34
N SER A 261 34.74 7.09 47.39
CA SER A 261 34.72 6.05 46.33
C SER A 261 35.45 4.76 46.74
N LEU A 262 36.10 4.77 47.90
CA LEU A 262 36.91 3.65 48.43
C LEU A 262 36.06 2.60 49.18
N ASP A 263 34.84 2.93 49.58
CA ASP A 263 33.89 2.03 50.29
C ASP A 263 33.15 1.04 49.36
N LEU A 264 33.43 1.04 48.05
CA LEU A 264 32.82 0.11 47.10
C LEU A 264 33.29 -1.34 47.35
N LEU A 265 32.36 -2.30 47.28
CA LEU A 265 32.70 -3.72 47.38
C LEU A 265 33.52 -4.19 46.17
N ILE A 266 34.60 -4.92 46.43
CA ILE A 266 35.46 -5.50 45.38
C ILE A 266 34.64 -6.39 44.43
N GLU A 267 33.64 -7.10 44.94
CA GLU A 267 32.79 -8.00 44.16
C GLU A 267 31.95 -7.27 43.09
N ASP A 268 31.49 -6.05 43.43
CA ASP A 268 30.62 -5.23 42.59
C ASP A 268 31.39 -4.42 41.56
N TYR A 269 32.61 -4.00 41.87
CA TYR A 269 33.43 -3.18 40.95
C TYR A 269 34.27 -4.03 39.97
N PHE A 270 34.86 -5.13 40.44
CA PHE A 270 35.68 -6.01 39.61
C PHE A 270 34.83 -7.11 38.94
N THR A 271 33.87 -6.72 38.09
CA THR A 271 33.00 -7.67 37.36
C THR A 271 33.67 -8.31 36.14
N GLY A 272 33.35 -9.59 35.86
CA GLY A 272 33.81 -10.34 34.68
C GLY A 272 34.55 -11.65 34.98
N ASN A 273 34.58 -12.57 34.00
CA ASN A 273 35.28 -13.87 34.11
C ASN A 273 36.83 -13.75 34.19
N PRO A 274 37.48 -12.76 33.53
CA PRO A 274 38.94 -12.60 33.62
C PRO A 274 39.46 -12.24 35.02
N LEU A 275 38.63 -11.53 35.80
CA LEU A 275 38.95 -10.99 37.13
C LEU A 275 38.36 -11.82 38.27
N ARG A 276 37.75 -12.98 37.97
CA ARG A 276 37.20 -13.90 38.98
C ARG A 276 38.26 -14.35 39.98
N ILE A 277 39.44 -14.68 39.46
CA ILE A 277 40.61 -15.13 40.24
C ILE A 277 41.10 -14.02 41.18
N PHE A 278 41.03 -12.75 40.75
CA PHE A 278 41.37 -11.60 41.60
C PHE A 278 40.39 -11.45 42.75
N ARG A 279 39.07 -11.55 42.48
CA ARG A 279 38.07 -11.51 43.56
C ARG A 279 38.20 -12.67 44.53
N GLU A 280 38.44 -13.88 44.03
CA GLU A 280 38.71 -15.06 44.88
C GLU A 280 39.95 -14.82 45.75
N PHE A 281 41.02 -14.22 45.20
CA PHE A 281 42.20 -13.81 45.96
C PHE A 281 41.87 -12.77 47.04
N CYS A 282 41.12 -11.71 46.70
CA CYS A 282 40.71 -10.68 47.64
C CYS A 282 39.86 -11.24 48.79
N ILE A 283 38.87 -12.08 48.47
CA ILE A 283 38.03 -12.78 49.45
C ILE A 283 38.89 -13.65 50.37
N ASN A 284 39.84 -14.43 49.82
CA ASN A 284 40.71 -15.31 50.61
C ASN A 284 41.71 -14.56 51.50
N LYS A 285 42.05 -13.31 51.15
CA LYS A 285 42.92 -12.42 51.93
C LYS A 285 42.14 -11.49 52.88
N GLY A 286 40.81 -11.53 52.84
CA GLY A 286 39.94 -10.72 53.69
C GLY A 286 39.72 -9.28 53.20
N TYR A 287 40.08 -8.96 51.96
CA TYR A 287 39.80 -7.68 51.34
C TYR A 287 38.35 -7.65 50.84
N GLN A 288 37.55 -6.71 51.34
CA GLN A 288 36.12 -6.59 51.06
C GLN A 288 35.80 -5.35 50.22
N THR A 289 36.46 -4.22 50.51
CA THR A 289 36.26 -2.94 49.82
C THR A 289 37.47 -2.54 48.98
N ILE A 290 37.29 -1.62 48.03
CA ILE A 290 38.41 -1.10 47.21
C ILE A 290 39.48 -0.46 48.10
N GLN A 291 39.09 0.17 49.21
CA GLN A 291 40.01 0.73 50.20
C GLN A 291 41.01 -0.29 50.73
N ASP A 292 40.58 -1.54 50.88
CA ASP A 292 41.40 -2.62 51.41
C ASP A 292 42.57 -3.00 50.48
N LEU A 293 42.57 -2.51 49.23
CA LEU A 293 43.63 -2.73 48.25
C LEU A 293 44.80 -1.73 48.37
N GLU A 294 44.68 -0.69 49.20
CA GLU A 294 45.73 0.33 49.40
C GLU A 294 47.02 -0.30 49.90
N GLY A 295 48.13 -0.06 49.20
CA GLY A 295 49.45 -0.57 49.58
C GLY A 295 49.71 -2.04 49.25
N LEU A 296 48.79 -2.74 48.58
CA LEU A 296 49.01 -4.11 48.13
C LEU A 296 50.18 -4.17 47.11
N PRO A 297 51.19 -5.04 47.30
CA PRO A 297 52.29 -5.19 46.34
C PRO A 297 51.79 -5.88 45.06
N TYR A 298 52.11 -5.34 43.88
CA TYR A 298 51.72 -5.98 42.62
C TYR A 298 52.29 -7.40 42.48
N GLU A 299 53.44 -7.69 43.12
CA GLU A 299 54.06 -9.02 43.17
C GLU A 299 53.17 -10.12 43.76
N GLU A 300 52.29 -9.80 44.71
CA GLU A 300 51.35 -10.80 45.24
C GLU A 300 50.34 -11.25 44.18
N LEU A 301 50.04 -10.39 43.20
CA LEU A 301 49.16 -10.71 42.08
C LEU A 301 49.87 -11.53 40.99
N TYR A 302 51.19 -11.38 40.85
CA TYR A 302 52.02 -12.17 39.92
C TYR A 302 52.14 -13.64 40.33
N ASN A 303 52.06 -13.93 41.63
CA ASN A 303 52.18 -15.29 42.17
C ASN A 303 50.87 -16.10 42.13
N ILE A 304 49.78 -15.53 41.61
CA ILE A 304 48.50 -16.23 41.50
C ILE A 304 48.47 -17.09 40.22
N ASN A 305 48.37 -18.41 40.39
CA ASN A 305 48.26 -19.35 39.27
C ASN A 305 47.10 -18.97 38.32
N GLY A 306 47.42 -18.68 37.06
CA GLY A 306 46.45 -18.27 36.04
C GLY A 306 46.17 -16.76 35.96
N PHE A 307 46.94 -15.93 36.68
CA PHE A 307 46.83 -14.47 36.72
C PHE A 307 48.04 -13.79 36.03
N GLY A 308 48.04 -13.78 34.69
CA GLY A 308 49.16 -13.23 33.91
C GLY A 308 49.20 -11.69 33.82
N LYS A 309 50.34 -11.15 33.36
CA LYS A 309 50.65 -9.70 33.20
C LYS A 309 49.50 -8.84 32.67
N ARG A 310 48.74 -9.34 31.69
CA ARG A 310 47.60 -8.62 31.11
C ARG A 310 46.44 -8.41 32.10
N LYS A 311 46.14 -9.40 32.94
CA LYS A 311 45.07 -9.29 33.95
C LYS A 311 45.47 -8.37 35.10
N ILE A 312 46.76 -8.35 35.44
CA ILE A 312 47.31 -7.40 36.42
C ILE A 312 47.18 -5.97 35.87
N LYS A 313 47.53 -5.75 34.60
CA LYS A 313 47.29 -4.48 33.92
C LYS A 313 45.79 -4.10 33.90
N ASP A 314 44.89 -5.05 33.62
CA ASP A 314 43.45 -4.79 33.66
C ASP A 314 42.94 -4.39 35.07
N VAL A 315 43.59 -4.86 36.14
CA VAL A 315 43.30 -4.43 37.53
C VAL A 315 43.84 -3.03 37.78
N ILE A 316 45.06 -2.74 37.35
CA ILE A 316 45.71 -1.42 37.47
C ILE A 316 44.91 -0.36 36.73
N ASP A 317 44.62 -0.59 35.44
CA ASP A 317 43.85 0.33 34.61
C ASP A 317 42.46 0.62 35.22
N LYS A 318 41.83 -0.37 35.88
CA LYS A 318 40.54 -0.18 36.57
C LYS A 318 40.64 0.64 37.87
N ILE A 319 41.75 0.56 38.57
CA ILE A 319 42.02 1.32 39.80
C ILE A 319 42.40 2.76 39.44
N GLU A 320 43.23 2.96 38.43
CA GLU A 320 43.64 4.30 37.96
C GLU A 320 42.47 5.11 37.38
N ASN A 321 41.43 4.44 36.86
CA ASN A 321 40.21 5.09 36.38
C ASN A 321 39.21 5.48 37.49
N LEU A 322 39.51 5.25 38.78
CA LEU A 322 38.62 5.62 39.91
C LEU A 322 38.39 7.14 40.03
N ASP A 323 39.35 7.97 39.58
CA ASP A 323 39.30 9.43 39.68
C ASP A 323 38.31 10.10 38.69
N ASN A 324 37.84 9.38 37.66
CA ASN A 324 37.01 9.95 36.59
C ASN A 324 35.49 9.75 36.80
N LEU A 325 35.05 9.19 37.94
CA LEU A 325 33.64 8.84 38.17
C LEU A 325 32.88 9.98 38.88
N GLU A 326 32.05 10.73 38.13
CA GLU A 326 31.15 11.74 38.73
C GLU A 326 29.92 11.10 39.41
N LYS A 327 29.44 11.69 40.52
CA LYS A 327 28.25 11.29 41.32
C LYS A 327 26.97 11.00 40.50
N LYS A 328 26.86 11.53 39.27
CA LYS A 328 25.72 11.30 38.36
C LYS A 328 25.75 9.90 37.71
N GLU A 329 26.92 9.34 37.44
CA GLU A 329 27.05 7.99 36.85
C GLU A 329 26.73 6.89 37.87
N ILE A 330 27.09 7.07 39.14
CA ILE A 330 26.81 6.10 40.22
C ILE A 330 25.30 6.00 40.49
N VAL A 331 24.57 7.12 40.47
CA VAL A 331 23.10 7.14 40.64
C VAL A 331 22.38 6.56 39.41
N GLN A 332 22.88 6.77 38.19
CA GLN A 332 22.34 6.14 36.98
C GLN A 332 22.63 4.63 36.91
N GLN A 333 23.79 4.16 37.38
CA GLN A 333 24.12 2.73 37.45
C GLN A 333 23.24 1.99 38.47
N LEU A 334 22.83 2.66 39.55
CA LEU A 334 21.90 2.09 40.55
C LEU A 334 20.44 2.06 40.08
N GLN A 335 20.02 2.98 39.20
CA GLN A 335 18.70 2.95 38.54
C GLN A 335 18.64 2.00 37.32
N ALA A 336 19.79 1.58 36.78
CA ALA A 336 19.91 0.76 35.55
C ALA A 336 19.47 -0.72 35.68
N GLY A 337 18.85 -1.11 36.79
CA GLY A 337 18.52 -2.49 37.10
C GLY A 337 17.45 -3.10 36.20
N PHE A 338 16.43 -2.37 35.78
CA PHE A 338 15.22 -2.93 35.14
C PHE A 338 15.08 -2.49 33.68
N PHE A 339 14.26 -3.22 32.91
CA PHE A 339 13.91 -2.84 31.55
C PHE A 339 12.84 -1.76 31.54
N GLU A 340 12.99 -0.76 30.68
CA GLU A 340 11.92 0.19 30.37
C GLU A 340 11.17 -0.34 29.14
N ILE A 341 9.85 -0.48 29.28
CA ILE A 341 8.96 -0.97 28.23
C ILE A 341 7.95 0.13 27.94
N SER A 342 7.79 0.48 26.67
CA SER A 342 6.79 1.45 26.23
C SER A 342 5.39 0.90 26.44
N LYS A 343 4.44 1.79 26.75
CA LYS A 343 3.00 1.48 26.89
C LYS A 343 2.43 0.73 25.70
N ASP A 344 3.01 0.93 24.52
CA ASP A 344 2.59 0.27 23.28
C ASP A 344 2.78 -1.25 23.32
N PHE A 345 3.78 -1.71 24.07
CA PHE A 345 4.20 -3.11 24.11
C PHE A 345 3.80 -3.83 25.39
N GLU A 346 3.35 -3.11 26.43
CA GLU A 346 3.07 -3.68 27.76
C GLU A 346 2.17 -4.94 27.72
N ALA A 347 1.16 -4.94 26.85
CA ALA A 347 0.17 -6.01 26.73
C ALA A 347 0.55 -7.12 25.72
N VAL A 348 1.70 -7.01 25.04
CA VAL A 348 2.16 -7.99 24.05
C VAL A 348 2.66 -9.26 24.76
N PRO A 349 2.15 -10.46 24.42
CA PRO A 349 2.59 -11.70 25.04
C PRO A 349 4.07 -12.03 24.74
N VAL A 350 4.83 -12.46 25.75
CA VAL A 350 6.27 -12.80 25.57
C VAL A 350 6.49 -13.97 24.60
N GLU A 351 5.50 -14.85 24.45
CA GLU A 351 5.54 -16.00 23.53
C GLU A 351 5.43 -15.61 22.04
N LYS A 352 4.92 -14.41 21.74
CA LYS A 352 4.90 -13.86 20.38
C LYS A 352 6.25 -13.24 19.99
N VAL A 353 7.15 -13.07 20.96
CA VAL A 353 8.39 -12.31 20.84
C VAL A 353 9.60 -13.22 21.00
N PHE A 354 9.64 -14.01 22.08
CA PHE A 354 10.78 -14.85 22.41
C PHE A 354 10.46 -16.32 22.18
N ASP A 355 11.50 -17.12 21.89
CA ASP A 355 11.40 -18.55 21.75
C ASP A 355 12.39 -19.32 22.65
N GLY A 356 12.23 -20.65 22.67
CA GLY A 356 13.18 -21.58 23.27
C GLY A 356 13.52 -21.31 24.74
N LYS A 357 14.82 -21.14 25.02
CA LYS A 357 15.33 -21.03 26.40
C LYS A 357 14.99 -19.69 27.05
N ALA A 358 14.91 -18.61 26.27
CA ALA A 358 14.52 -17.29 26.79
C ALA A 358 13.07 -17.32 27.23
N LEU A 359 12.16 -17.75 26.35
CA LEU A 359 10.74 -17.87 26.66
C LEU A 359 10.51 -18.73 27.91
N ARG A 360 11.08 -19.94 27.96
CA ARG A 360 10.93 -20.83 29.13
C ARG A 360 11.39 -20.17 30.43
N TYR A 361 12.53 -19.48 30.40
CA TYR A 361 13.07 -18.78 31.58
C TYR A 361 12.15 -17.65 32.08
N LEU A 362 11.53 -16.91 31.15
CA LEU A 362 10.58 -15.84 31.44
C LEU A 362 9.25 -16.39 31.99
N THR A 363 8.70 -17.42 31.33
CA THR A 363 7.45 -18.07 31.76
C THR A 363 7.59 -18.73 33.14
N ASP A 364 8.72 -19.38 33.43
CA ASP A 364 9.01 -19.95 34.76
C ASP A 364 8.99 -18.89 35.88
N ARG A 365 9.17 -17.61 35.52
CA ARG A 365 9.10 -16.43 36.42
C ARG A 365 7.78 -15.67 36.35
N ARG A 366 6.76 -16.24 35.71
CA ARG A 366 5.41 -15.63 35.54
C ARG A 366 5.43 -14.32 34.76
N VAL A 367 6.37 -14.16 33.86
CA VAL A 367 6.43 -13.04 32.92
C VAL A 367 5.62 -13.47 31.70
N ASN A 368 4.42 -12.94 31.57
CA ASN A 368 3.48 -13.35 30.53
C ASN A 368 3.46 -12.32 29.38
N ASN A 369 3.68 -11.05 29.70
CA ASN A 369 3.64 -9.95 28.75
C ASN A 369 4.96 -9.17 28.78
N LEU A 370 5.26 -8.41 27.72
CA LEU A 370 6.49 -7.59 27.67
C LEU A 370 6.53 -6.56 28.81
N GLY A 371 5.40 -6.02 29.26
CA GLY A 371 5.36 -5.10 30.40
C GLY A 371 5.90 -5.72 31.70
N ASP A 372 5.73 -7.03 31.88
CA ASP A 372 6.22 -7.75 33.06
C ASP A 372 7.76 -7.77 33.11
N LEU A 373 8.45 -7.55 31.97
CA LEU A 373 9.91 -7.46 31.92
C LEU A 373 10.45 -6.27 32.72
N ALA A 374 9.64 -5.24 32.96
CA ALA A 374 10.00 -4.13 33.84
C ALA A 374 10.22 -4.57 35.30
N SER A 375 9.74 -5.75 35.68
CA SER A 375 9.97 -6.36 36.99
C SER A 375 11.22 -7.25 37.07
N ILE A 376 11.90 -7.51 35.94
CA ILE A 376 13.10 -8.35 35.88
C ILE A 376 14.34 -7.48 35.84
N LYS A 377 15.32 -7.78 36.71
CA LYS A 377 16.61 -7.10 36.63
C LYS A 377 17.39 -7.56 35.39
N LYS A 378 18.02 -6.65 34.65
CA LYS A 378 18.91 -6.94 33.51
C LYS A 378 20.01 -7.94 33.89
N ALA A 379 20.49 -7.92 35.13
CA ALA A 379 21.47 -8.89 35.62
C ALA A 379 20.93 -10.33 35.68
N GLU A 380 19.63 -10.52 35.94
CA GLU A 380 19.01 -11.84 36.07
C GLU A 380 19.01 -12.60 34.75
N LEU A 381 18.94 -11.92 33.59
CA LEU A 381 19.04 -12.59 32.29
C LEU A 381 20.40 -13.26 32.07
N ASN A 382 21.44 -12.90 32.83
CA ASN A 382 22.73 -13.61 32.79
C ASN A 382 22.63 -15.03 33.36
N GLY A 383 21.57 -15.33 34.12
CA GLY A 383 21.31 -16.63 34.74
C GLY A 383 20.55 -17.63 33.87
N ILE A 384 20.22 -17.31 32.60
CA ILE A 384 19.47 -18.20 31.71
C ILE A 384 20.29 -19.48 31.46
N PRO A 385 19.83 -20.67 31.93
CA PRO A 385 20.62 -21.89 31.85
C PRO A 385 20.94 -22.30 30.41
N GLY A 386 22.24 -22.43 30.11
CA GLY A 386 22.73 -22.85 28.79
C GLY A 386 22.54 -21.82 27.68
N MET A 387 22.43 -20.53 28.01
CA MET A 387 22.54 -19.41 27.08
C MET A 387 23.89 -18.69 27.28
N GLY A 388 24.70 -18.56 26.23
CA GLY A 388 26.01 -17.91 26.33
C GLY A 388 25.91 -16.39 26.44
N LYS A 389 26.94 -15.74 27.01
CA LYS A 389 26.97 -14.28 27.26
C LYS A 389 26.61 -13.43 26.04
N LYS A 390 27.06 -13.83 24.84
CA LYS A 390 26.73 -13.14 23.58
C LYS A 390 25.22 -13.14 23.31
N LYS A 391 24.57 -14.31 23.40
CA LYS A 391 23.11 -14.45 23.19
C LYS A 391 22.30 -13.72 24.26
N VAL A 392 22.77 -13.70 25.50
CA VAL A 392 22.15 -12.88 26.56
C VAL A 392 22.30 -11.39 26.26
N GLY A 393 23.43 -10.96 25.70
CA GLY A 393 23.63 -9.59 25.22
C GLY A 393 22.68 -9.23 24.08
N GLU A 394 22.55 -10.09 23.07
CA GLU A 394 21.59 -9.93 21.97
C GLU A 394 20.16 -9.82 22.48
N LEU A 395 19.75 -10.69 23.41
CA LEU A 395 18.43 -10.65 24.06
C LEU A 395 18.19 -9.32 24.81
N LYS A 396 19.21 -8.77 25.48
CA LYS A 396 19.09 -7.48 26.18
C LYS A 396 18.88 -6.32 25.22
N GLU A 397 19.60 -6.31 24.10
CA GLU A 397 19.41 -5.27 23.07
C GLU A 397 18.06 -5.43 22.36
N GLU A 398 17.60 -6.66 22.13
CA GLU A 398 16.25 -6.93 21.62
C GLU A 398 15.17 -6.38 22.56
N ILE A 399 15.26 -6.68 23.87
CA ILE A 399 14.30 -6.15 24.85
C ILE A 399 14.34 -4.61 24.88
N ARG A 400 15.52 -4.00 24.70
CA ARG A 400 15.67 -2.54 24.65
C ARG A 400 14.93 -1.90 23.47
N LEU A 401 14.67 -2.63 22.38
CA LEU A 401 13.88 -2.09 21.27
C LEU A 401 12.44 -1.77 21.68
N TYR A 402 11.88 -2.47 22.67
CA TYR A 402 10.52 -2.24 23.17
C TYR A 402 10.40 -1.04 24.11
N SER A 403 11.49 -0.33 24.40
CA SER A 403 11.44 0.96 25.11
C SER A 403 10.99 2.11 24.20
N ASN A 404 10.93 1.90 22.88
CA ASN A 404 10.53 2.90 21.89
C ASN A 404 9.00 2.92 21.71
N SER A 405 8.45 3.99 21.13
CA SER A 405 7.09 3.95 20.58
C SER A 405 6.99 2.93 19.44
N LEU A 406 5.78 2.56 19.06
CA LEU A 406 5.56 1.66 17.92
C LEU A 406 6.24 2.19 16.64
N GLU A 407 6.12 3.47 16.32
CA GLU A 407 6.77 4.05 15.13
C GLU A 407 8.30 3.96 15.24
N GLY A 408 8.85 4.22 16.43
CA GLY A 408 10.27 4.11 16.70
C GLY A 408 10.79 2.67 16.61
N TYR A 409 10.02 1.69 17.07
CA TYR A 409 10.31 0.27 16.93
C TYR A 409 10.33 -0.14 15.45
N VAL A 410 9.26 0.17 14.70
CA VAL A 410 9.16 -0.17 13.27
C VAL A 410 10.32 0.43 12.48
N ALA A 411 10.64 1.71 12.71
CA ALA A 411 11.78 2.38 12.04
C ALA A 411 13.11 1.64 12.28
N LYS A 412 13.42 1.34 13.54
CA LYS A 412 14.68 0.67 13.93
C LYS A 412 14.71 -0.79 13.45
N ALA A 413 13.59 -1.49 13.54
CA ALA A 413 13.47 -2.88 13.11
C ALA A 413 13.68 -3.02 11.59
N PHE A 414 13.07 -2.13 10.79
CA PHE A 414 13.30 -2.11 9.34
C PHE A 414 14.70 -1.64 8.97
N GLN A 415 15.25 -0.65 9.66
CA GLN A 415 16.64 -0.24 9.46
C GLN A 415 17.61 -1.42 9.69
N TYR A 416 17.38 -2.21 10.75
CA TYR A 416 18.13 -3.43 10.98
C TYR A 416 17.91 -4.47 9.87
N LEU A 417 16.67 -4.76 9.47
CA LEU A 417 16.36 -5.67 8.36
C LEU A 417 17.08 -5.27 7.07
N GLU A 418 17.10 -3.97 6.75
CA GLU A 418 17.75 -3.42 5.57
C GLU A 418 19.27 -3.67 5.57
N THR A 419 19.92 -3.87 6.72
CA THR A 419 21.33 -4.28 6.76
C THR A 419 21.57 -5.76 6.41
N LEU A 420 20.52 -6.58 6.42
CA LEU A 420 20.64 -8.03 6.28
C LEU A 420 20.61 -8.48 4.82
N GLU A 421 21.67 -9.17 4.38
CA GLU A 421 21.77 -9.70 3.02
C GLU A 421 20.58 -10.60 2.61
N ASN A 422 20.03 -11.34 3.58
CA ASN A 422 18.88 -12.23 3.38
C ASN A 422 17.60 -11.48 3.07
N TYR A 423 17.38 -10.34 3.75
CA TYR A 423 16.23 -9.48 3.51
C TYR A 423 16.37 -8.74 2.19
N GLN A 424 17.59 -8.30 1.83
CA GLN A 424 17.85 -7.66 0.53
C GLN A 424 17.46 -8.55 -0.66
N ILE A 425 17.68 -9.87 -0.56
CA ILE A 425 17.22 -10.82 -1.58
C ILE A 425 15.69 -10.81 -1.73
N PHE A 426 14.96 -10.79 -0.61
CA PHE A 426 13.50 -10.70 -0.62
C PHE A 426 13.05 -9.35 -1.20
N LYS A 427 13.66 -8.23 -0.76
CA LYS A 427 13.41 -6.89 -1.30
C LYS A 427 13.64 -6.83 -2.82
N GLU A 428 14.75 -7.36 -3.33
CA GLU A 428 15.01 -7.42 -4.78
C GLU A 428 13.94 -8.23 -5.54
N ARG A 429 13.45 -9.33 -4.96
CA ARG A 429 12.35 -10.10 -5.56
C ARG A 429 11.05 -9.32 -5.62
N VAL A 430 10.73 -8.54 -4.59
CA VAL A 430 9.47 -7.80 -4.51
C VAL A 430 9.50 -6.54 -5.36
N ILE A 431 10.55 -5.73 -5.20
CA ILE A 431 10.69 -4.40 -5.80
C ILE A 431 11.21 -4.49 -7.23
N ASN A 432 12.27 -5.26 -7.47
CA ASN A 432 12.91 -5.34 -8.79
C ASN A 432 12.40 -6.51 -9.64
N LYS A 433 11.46 -7.31 -9.12
CA LYS A 433 10.91 -8.53 -9.77
C LYS A 433 11.96 -9.54 -10.23
N ALA A 434 13.16 -9.47 -9.66
CA ALA A 434 14.26 -10.34 -10.07
C ALA A 434 13.95 -11.80 -9.77
N THR A 435 14.26 -12.70 -10.70
CA THR A 435 14.09 -14.13 -10.45
C THR A 435 15.19 -14.66 -9.52
N LEU A 436 14.91 -15.75 -8.80
CA LEU A 436 15.93 -16.42 -7.98
C LEU A 436 17.18 -16.83 -8.80
N SER A 437 17.00 -17.12 -10.08
CA SER A 437 18.09 -17.44 -11.01
C SER A 437 18.92 -16.22 -11.36
N GLU A 438 18.31 -15.07 -11.64
CA GLU A 438 19.02 -13.82 -11.92
C GLU A 438 19.85 -13.34 -10.72
N ILE A 439 19.27 -13.41 -9.52
CA ILE A 439 19.99 -13.07 -8.28
C ILE A 439 21.14 -14.05 -8.06
N GLY A 440 20.91 -15.35 -8.31
CA GLY A 440 21.93 -16.39 -8.22
C GLY A 440 23.11 -16.13 -9.17
N ASN A 441 22.83 -15.79 -10.43
CA ASN A 441 23.85 -15.47 -11.42
C ASN A 441 24.65 -14.20 -11.03
N ARG A 442 23.97 -13.13 -10.60
CA ARG A 442 24.64 -11.88 -10.15
C ARG A 442 25.51 -12.08 -8.92
N LYS A 443 25.10 -12.95 -8.00
CA LYS A 443 25.82 -13.26 -6.75
C LYS A 443 26.73 -14.49 -6.85
N ASN A 444 26.85 -15.10 -8.03
CA ASN A 444 27.61 -16.33 -8.28
C ASN A 444 27.29 -17.48 -7.30
N VAL A 445 26.01 -17.72 -7.04
CA VAL A 445 25.52 -18.79 -6.15
C VAL A 445 24.31 -19.50 -6.78
N SER A 446 24.04 -20.75 -6.36
CA SER A 446 22.91 -21.51 -6.90
C SER A 446 21.55 -20.89 -6.56
N ARG A 447 20.56 -21.08 -7.45
CA ARG A 447 19.16 -20.69 -7.25
C ARG A 447 18.62 -21.19 -5.89
N GLU A 448 18.97 -22.42 -5.52
CA GLU A 448 18.54 -23.02 -4.25
C GLU A 448 19.17 -22.31 -3.05
N ARG A 449 20.42 -21.84 -3.16
CA ARG A 449 21.07 -21.07 -2.10
C ARG A 449 20.40 -19.71 -1.91
N ILE A 450 19.99 -19.04 -2.98
CA ILE A 450 19.22 -17.79 -2.91
C ILE A 450 17.86 -18.04 -2.25
N ARG A 451 17.15 -19.12 -2.62
CA ARG A 451 15.86 -19.50 -1.99
C ARG A 451 16.00 -19.68 -0.48
N GLN A 452 17.06 -20.33 -0.01
CA GLN A 452 17.33 -20.50 1.41
C GLN A 452 17.63 -19.17 2.12
N LYS A 453 18.39 -18.28 1.49
CA LYS A 453 18.67 -16.95 2.04
C LYS A 453 17.38 -16.12 2.11
N GLU A 454 16.57 -16.12 1.05
CA GLU A 454 15.27 -15.44 1.02
C GLU A 454 14.36 -15.95 2.15
N ALA A 455 14.20 -17.26 2.31
CA ALA A 455 13.37 -17.83 3.37
C ALA A 455 13.82 -17.38 4.77
N LYS A 456 15.12 -17.20 4.97
CA LYS A 456 15.67 -16.64 6.22
C LYS A 456 15.29 -15.16 6.38
N GLY A 457 15.37 -14.35 5.32
CA GLY A 457 14.95 -12.95 5.34
C GLY A 457 13.45 -12.78 5.58
N VAL A 458 12.63 -13.60 4.93
CA VAL A 458 11.17 -13.67 5.15
C VAL A 458 10.84 -14.01 6.59
N LYS A 459 11.55 -14.98 7.19
CA LYS A 459 11.35 -15.31 8.62
C LYS A 459 11.63 -14.09 9.52
N GLN A 460 12.73 -13.38 9.27
CA GLN A 460 13.10 -12.20 10.06
C GLN A 460 12.06 -11.08 9.92
N LEU A 461 11.52 -10.87 8.72
CA LEU A 461 10.40 -9.94 8.50
C LEU A 461 9.13 -10.39 9.24
N LYS A 462 8.80 -11.70 9.18
CA LYS A 462 7.64 -12.27 9.87
C LYS A 462 7.70 -12.00 11.37
N ASP A 463 8.86 -12.17 11.99
CA ASP A 463 9.02 -11.97 13.44
C ASP A 463 8.69 -10.51 13.82
N ILE A 464 9.18 -9.53 13.06
CA ILE A 464 8.88 -8.09 13.26
C ILE A 464 7.40 -7.78 13.03
N LEU A 465 6.81 -8.33 11.97
CA LEU A 465 5.39 -8.10 11.64
C LEU A 465 4.45 -8.74 12.67
N THR A 466 4.80 -9.90 13.21
CA THR A 466 4.00 -10.59 14.25
C THR A 466 3.94 -9.76 15.53
N ILE A 467 5.06 -9.15 15.93
CA ILE A 467 5.10 -8.25 17.10
C ILE A 467 4.24 -7.01 16.84
N THR A 468 4.37 -6.42 15.65
CA THR A 468 3.61 -5.23 15.24
C THR A 468 2.10 -5.52 15.21
N GLU A 469 1.69 -6.65 14.64
CA GLU A 469 0.30 -7.12 14.65
C GLU A 469 -0.24 -7.33 16.06
N SER A 470 0.56 -7.91 16.96
CA SER A 470 0.15 -8.11 18.35
C SER A 470 -0.09 -6.78 19.08
N VAL A 471 0.73 -5.76 18.82
CA VAL A 471 0.49 -4.40 19.34
C VAL A 471 -0.83 -3.84 18.83
N PHE A 472 -1.11 -3.97 17.53
CA PHE A 472 -2.36 -3.50 16.93
C PHE A 472 -3.58 -4.19 17.55
N GLU A 473 -3.52 -5.50 17.73
CA GLU A 473 -4.58 -6.27 18.37
C GLU A 473 -4.85 -5.76 19.80
N LYS A 474 -3.80 -5.61 20.62
CA LYS A 474 -3.94 -5.18 22.02
C LYS A 474 -4.38 -3.73 22.20
N LYS A 475 -4.05 -2.86 21.24
CA LYS A 475 -4.55 -1.49 21.20
C LYS A 475 -5.98 -1.38 20.65
N GLY A 476 -6.60 -2.49 20.25
CA GLY A 476 -7.92 -2.48 19.63
C GLY A 476 -7.94 -1.83 18.25
N TYR A 477 -6.80 -1.76 17.56
CA TYR A 477 -6.72 -1.16 16.21
C TYR A 477 -7.64 -1.87 15.21
N PHE A 478 -7.83 -3.18 15.40
CA PHE A 478 -8.72 -4.02 14.58
C PHE A 478 -10.18 -3.99 15.01
N ALA A 479 -10.54 -3.30 16.10
CA ALA A 479 -11.92 -3.23 16.58
C ALA A 479 -12.82 -2.60 15.52
N ASP A 480 -13.92 -3.26 15.19
CA ASP A 480 -14.92 -2.84 14.18
C ASP A 480 -14.36 -2.65 12.76
N ARG A 481 -13.15 -3.17 12.47
CA ARG A 481 -12.54 -3.10 11.13
C ARG A 481 -12.56 -4.45 10.44
N SER A 482 -12.93 -4.45 9.16
CA SER A 482 -12.82 -5.61 8.28
C SER A 482 -11.64 -5.53 7.32
N VAL A 483 -11.13 -4.31 7.09
CA VAL A 483 -10.08 -4.04 6.11
C VAL A 483 -9.10 -2.96 6.59
N ILE A 484 -7.91 -2.98 6.02
CA ILE A 484 -6.90 -1.92 6.14
C ILE A 484 -6.58 -1.43 4.73
N GLU A 485 -6.62 -0.12 4.53
CA GLU A 485 -6.23 0.47 3.25
C GLU A 485 -4.70 0.48 3.10
N PHE A 486 -4.22 0.43 1.85
CA PHE A 486 -2.78 0.47 1.60
C PHE A 486 -2.12 1.75 2.14
N ASP A 487 -2.84 2.86 2.16
CA ASP A 487 -2.38 4.13 2.72
C ASP A 487 -2.06 4.03 4.21
N GLU A 488 -2.89 3.29 4.95
CA GLU A 488 -2.65 3.03 6.37
C GLU A 488 -1.40 2.16 6.57
N LEU A 489 -1.10 1.20 5.68
CA LEU A 489 0.19 0.51 5.70
C LEU A 489 1.36 1.47 5.49
N VAL A 490 1.24 2.45 4.58
CA VAL A 490 2.31 3.43 4.34
C VAL A 490 2.55 4.27 5.59
N ASP A 491 1.49 4.73 6.26
CA ASP A 491 1.61 5.49 7.50
C ASP A 491 2.25 4.65 8.61
N LEU A 492 1.86 3.37 8.75
CA LEU A 492 2.39 2.46 9.75
C LEU A 492 3.85 2.06 9.52
N PHE A 493 4.24 1.84 8.27
CA PHE A 493 5.58 1.39 7.88
C PHE A 493 6.47 2.52 7.33
N GLN A 494 6.00 3.76 7.42
CA GLN A 494 6.66 5.04 7.11
C GLN A 494 7.01 5.28 5.65
N THR A 495 7.21 4.23 4.84
CA THR A 495 7.57 4.37 3.43
C THR A 495 6.71 3.50 2.54
N TYR A 496 6.43 4.00 1.33
CA TYR A 496 5.70 3.27 0.30
C TYR A 496 6.37 1.92 -0.04
N GLU A 497 7.70 1.91 -0.11
CA GLU A 497 8.48 0.71 -0.38
C GLU A 497 8.29 -0.37 0.70
N ARG A 498 8.37 0.02 1.99
CA ARG A 498 8.14 -0.92 3.10
C ARG A 498 6.72 -1.45 3.08
N ALA A 499 5.73 -0.59 2.86
CA ALA A 499 4.34 -0.99 2.73
C ALA A 499 4.12 -1.99 1.59
N LEU A 500 4.77 -1.82 0.43
CA LEU A 500 4.72 -2.79 -0.67
C LEU A 500 5.31 -4.14 -0.28
N ILE A 501 6.45 -4.15 0.42
CA ILE A 501 7.08 -5.39 0.91
C ILE A 501 6.16 -6.10 1.89
N VAL A 502 5.53 -5.36 2.81
CA VAL A 502 4.55 -5.92 3.75
C VAL A 502 3.30 -6.44 3.04
N LYS A 503 2.75 -5.69 2.08
CA LYS A 503 1.62 -6.15 1.25
C LYS A 503 1.95 -7.45 0.52
N HIS A 504 3.13 -7.55 -0.08
CA HIS A 504 3.57 -8.78 -0.74
C HIS A 504 3.75 -9.93 0.25
N PHE A 505 4.32 -9.67 1.43
CA PHE A 505 4.43 -10.65 2.50
C PHE A 505 3.04 -11.18 2.94
N LEU A 506 2.06 -10.28 3.12
CA LEU A 506 0.70 -10.65 3.51
C LEU A 506 -0.03 -11.47 2.44
N ASN A 507 0.31 -11.28 1.16
CA ASN A 507 -0.24 -12.08 0.05
C ASN A 507 0.27 -13.53 0.08
N GLU A 508 1.57 -13.71 0.29
CA GLU A 508 2.22 -15.02 0.20
C GLU A 508 2.10 -15.83 1.50
N TYR A 509 2.18 -15.16 2.65
CA TYR A 509 2.33 -15.83 3.95
C TYR A 509 1.19 -15.54 4.93
N GLY A 510 0.57 -14.37 4.83
CA GLY A 510 -0.38 -13.88 5.82
C GLY A 510 0.21 -13.73 7.22
N LEU A 511 -0.62 -13.23 8.12
CA LEU A 511 -0.42 -13.19 9.57
C LEU A 511 -1.67 -13.76 10.26
N GLU A 512 -1.76 -13.68 11.58
CA GLU A 512 -2.87 -14.28 12.34
C GLU A 512 -4.20 -13.57 12.09
N ASN A 513 -4.16 -12.24 12.08
CA ASN A 513 -5.31 -11.37 11.92
C ASN A 513 -5.29 -10.65 10.57
N LEU A 514 -4.14 -10.56 9.89
CA LEU A 514 -3.99 -9.84 8.62
C LEU A 514 -3.69 -10.78 7.45
N THR A 515 -4.49 -10.70 6.39
CA THR A 515 -4.20 -11.37 5.11
C THR A 515 -4.42 -10.41 3.96
N TYR A 516 -3.70 -10.58 2.85
CA TYR A 516 -3.99 -9.82 1.64
C TYR A 516 -4.87 -10.63 0.70
N TRP A 517 -5.96 -10.04 0.27
CA TRP A 517 -6.93 -10.64 -0.65
C TRP A 517 -6.76 -10.08 -2.05
N GLU A 518 -6.09 -10.84 -2.90
CA GLU A 518 -5.69 -10.42 -4.25
C GLU A 518 -6.88 -10.06 -5.15
N ALA A 519 -7.99 -10.80 -5.07
CA ALA A 519 -9.18 -10.58 -5.88
C ALA A 519 -9.83 -9.20 -5.64
N GLY A 520 -9.72 -8.67 -4.43
CA GLY A 520 -10.18 -7.32 -4.09
C GLY A 520 -9.08 -6.27 -4.00
N ASP A 521 -7.80 -6.67 -4.00
CA ASP A 521 -6.63 -5.85 -3.64
C ASP A 521 -6.86 -5.06 -2.36
N THR A 522 -7.07 -5.82 -1.30
CA THR A 522 -7.40 -5.28 0.00
C THR A 522 -6.79 -6.14 1.08
N ILE A 523 -6.34 -5.51 2.17
CA ILE A 523 -5.85 -6.22 3.34
C ILE A 523 -7.04 -6.48 4.23
N LEU A 524 -7.31 -7.75 4.49
CA LEU A 524 -8.39 -8.24 5.30
C LEU A 524 -7.96 -8.34 6.76
N VAL A 525 -8.84 -7.94 7.66
CA VAL A 525 -8.67 -8.04 9.12
C VAL A 525 -9.62 -9.10 9.65
N ASN A 526 -9.09 -10.12 10.34
CA ASN A 526 -9.83 -11.24 10.92
C ASN A 526 -10.73 -11.97 9.90
N LEU A 527 -10.38 -11.88 8.62
CA LEU A 527 -11.14 -12.44 7.51
C LEU A 527 -10.20 -13.21 6.59
N ASP A 528 -10.75 -14.28 6.02
CA ASP A 528 -10.04 -15.14 5.07
C ASP A 528 -10.50 -14.81 3.65
N GLY A 529 -9.55 -14.52 2.76
CA GLY A 529 -9.82 -14.10 1.38
C GLY A 529 -10.63 -15.13 0.59
N ASN A 530 -10.45 -16.43 0.82
CA ASN A 530 -11.21 -17.46 0.12
C ASN A 530 -12.69 -17.46 0.57
N ARG A 531 -12.93 -17.36 1.88
CA ARG A 531 -14.30 -17.25 2.43
C ARG A 531 -15.00 -15.98 1.97
N VAL A 532 -14.28 -14.86 1.91
CA VAL A 532 -14.80 -13.59 1.36
C VAL A 532 -15.19 -13.78 -0.11
N SER A 533 -14.31 -14.35 -0.94
CA SER A 533 -14.61 -14.64 -2.35
C SER A 533 -15.84 -15.52 -2.54
N VAL A 534 -15.99 -16.58 -1.73
CA VAL A 534 -17.15 -17.48 -1.80
C VAL A 534 -18.45 -16.75 -1.46
N LYS A 535 -18.44 -15.94 -0.40
CA LYS A 535 -19.59 -15.13 0.02
C LYS A 535 -20.00 -14.12 -1.05
N ILE A 536 -19.05 -13.35 -1.58
CA ILE A 536 -19.33 -12.37 -2.64
C ILE A 536 -19.83 -13.08 -3.89
N LYS A 537 -19.23 -14.21 -4.27
CA LYS A 537 -19.70 -15.00 -5.40
C LYS A 537 -21.15 -15.44 -5.23
N ALA A 538 -21.52 -15.96 -4.05
CA ALA A 538 -22.89 -16.37 -3.77
C ALA A 538 -23.88 -15.20 -3.88
N VAL A 539 -23.51 -14.01 -3.39
CA VAL A 539 -24.32 -12.79 -3.55
C VAL A 539 -24.41 -12.40 -5.01
N VAL A 540 -23.29 -12.29 -5.70
CA VAL A 540 -23.22 -11.97 -7.14
C VAL A 540 -24.08 -12.92 -7.97
N ASP A 541 -24.04 -14.21 -7.65
CA ASP A 541 -24.74 -15.25 -8.37
C ASP A 541 -26.28 -15.16 -8.26
N SER A 542 -26.82 -14.37 -7.32
CA SER A 542 -28.26 -14.12 -7.20
C SER A 542 -28.77 -12.99 -8.12
N TYR A 543 -27.91 -12.15 -8.70
CA TYR A 543 -28.31 -10.97 -9.50
C TYR A 543 -28.31 -11.21 -11.02
N GLY A 544 -27.93 -12.40 -11.46
CA GLY A 544 -28.04 -12.81 -12.87
C GLY A 544 -26.70 -12.96 -13.59
N GLU A 545 -26.76 -13.10 -14.92
CA GLU A 545 -25.57 -13.28 -15.76
C GLU A 545 -24.84 -11.96 -16.06
N ILE A 546 -25.57 -10.84 -15.99
CA ILE A 546 -25.11 -9.49 -16.31
C ILE A 546 -25.27 -8.62 -15.06
N ILE A 547 -24.21 -7.91 -14.70
CA ILE A 547 -24.12 -7.08 -13.50
C ILE A 547 -23.69 -5.68 -13.92
N GLU A 548 -24.58 -4.71 -13.74
CA GLU A 548 -24.23 -3.30 -13.82
C GLU A 548 -23.84 -2.82 -12.42
N VAL A 549 -22.55 -2.66 -12.17
CA VAL A 549 -22.03 -2.53 -10.80
C VAL A 549 -22.63 -1.36 -10.02
N PRO A 550 -22.75 -0.13 -10.57
CA PRO A 550 -23.31 1.00 -9.82
C PRO A 550 -24.74 0.75 -9.34
N GLU A 551 -25.58 0.10 -10.15
CA GLU A 551 -26.98 -0.18 -9.80
C GLU A 551 -27.06 -1.38 -8.85
N THR A 552 -26.37 -2.46 -9.21
CA THR A 552 -26.46 -3.74 -8.50
C THR A 552 -25.79 -3.69 -7.13
N LEU A 553 -24.74 -2.88 -6.94
CA LEU A 553 -24.08 -2.77 -5.64
C LEU A 553 -25.00 -2.14 -4.58
N ASN A 554 -25.77 -1.12 -4.95
CA ASN A 554 -26.76 -0.50 -4.06
C ASN A 554 -27.80 -1.52 -3.61
N GLU A 555 -28.14 -2.44 -4.51
CA GLU A 555 -28.96 -3.58 -4.16
C GLU A 555 -28.15 -4.50 -3.21
N MET A 556 -27.01 -5.04 -3.61
CA MET A 556 -26.25 -6.05 -2.83
C MET A 556 -25.88 -5.65 -1.39
N GLU A 557 -25.85 -4.36 -1.08
CA GLU A 557 -25.40 -3.79 0.19
C GLU A 557 -25.93 -4.51 1.44
N GLU A 558 -27.25 -4.69 1.55
CA GLU A 558 -27.84 -5.28 2.75
C GLU A 558 -27.40 -6.72 2.96
N VAL A 559 -27.28 -7.49 1.87
CA VAL A 559 -26.84 -8.89 1.90
C VAL A 559 -25.36 -8.97 2.25
N LEU A 560 -24.53 -8.10 1.66
CA LEU A 560 -23.11 -8.01 1.97
C LEU A 560 -22.89 -7.59 3.43
N HIS A 561 -23.64 -6.60 3.91
CA HIS A 561 -23.59 -6.16 5.30
C HIS A 561 -23.97 -7.28 6.27
N ALA A 562 -25.07 -7.99 6.02
CA ALA A 562 -25.50 -9.14 6.84
C ALA A 562 -24.45 -10.25 6.90
N GLN A 563 -23.61 -10.38 5.86
CA GLN A 563 -22.53 -11.36 5.80
C GLN A 563 -21.19 -10.86 6.37
N GLY A 564 -21.14 -9.64 6.93
CA GLY A 564 -19.93 -9.01 7.47
C GLY A 564 -19.00 -8.45 6.39
N LEU A 565 -19.53 -8.11 5.21
CA LEU A 565 -18.81 -7.64 4.02
C LEU A 565 -19.20 -6.21 3.64
N SER A 566 -19.52 -5.38 4.62
CA SER A 566 -19.90 -3.97 4.41
C SER A 566 -18.81 -3.11 3.77
N PHE A 567 -17.55 -3.57 3.81
CA PHE A 567 -16.40 -2.90 3.17
C PHE A 567 -16.37 -3.02 1.64
N ILE A 568 -17.19 -3.90 1.04
CA ILE A 568 -17.21 -4.09 -0.41
C ILE A 568 -17.84 -2.87 -1.07
N ASN A 569 -17.02 -2.12 -1.79
CA ASN A 569 -17.42 -0.97 -2.58
C ASN A 569 -17.35 -1.29 -4.09
N GLU A 570 -17.69 -0.31 -4.93
CA GLU A 570 -17.72 -0.45 -6.38
C GLU A 570 -16.36 -0.91 -6.95
N LYS A 571 -15.26 -0.31 -6.48
CA LYS A 571 -13.91 -0.66 -6.90
C LYS A 571 -13.59 -2.11 -6.60
N ILE A 572 -13.81 -2.54 -5.36
CA ILE A 572 -13.52 -3.90 -4.90
C ILE A 572 -14.39 -4.90 -5.67
N LEU A 573 -15.68 -4.61 -5.86
CA LEU A 573 -16.58 -5.50 -6.60
C LEU A 573 -16.17 -5.63 -8.07
N LYS A 574 -15.85 -4.53 -8.77
CA LYS A 574 -15.34 -4.56 -10.16
C LYS A 574 -14.09 -5.43 -10.28
N ARG A 575 -13.16 -5.30 -9.33
CA ARG A 575 -11.92 -6.09 -9.33
C ARG A 575 -12.18 -7.56 -9.05
N PHE A 576 -13.03 -7.85 -8.07
CA PHE A 576 -13.46 -9.21 -7.77
C PHE A 576 -14.10 -9.88 -9.00
N LEU A 577 -15.05 -9.22 -9.66
CA LEU A 577 -15.71 -9.76 -10.86
C LEU A 577 -14.68 -10.06 -11.97
N THR A 578 -13.72 -9.17 -12.18
CA THR A 578 -12.62 -9.38 -13.14
C THR A 578 -11.80 -10.63 -12.77
N SER A 579 -11.40 -10.75 -11.51
CA SER A 579 -10.63 -11.91 -11.02
C SER A 579 -11.44 -13.22 -11.05
N ALA A 580 -12.76 -13.14 -10.93
CA ALA A 580 -13.68 -14.26 -11.02
C ALA A 580 -14.00 -14.69 -12.47
N GLY A 581 -13.39 -14.02 -13.46
CA GLY A 581 -13.51 -14.38 -14.88
C GLY A 581 -14.66 -13.72 -15.63
N TYR A 582 -15.30 -12.70 -15.04
CA TYR A 582 -16.33 -11.93 -15.76
C TYR A 582 -15.69 -11.04 -16.82
N VAL A 583 -16.36 -10.93 -17.97
CA VAL A 583 -15.97 -10.04 -19.06
C VAL A 583 -16.46 -8.64 -18.75
N ARG A 584 -15.54 -7.67 -18.71
CA ARG A 584 -15.82 -6.26 -18.43
C ARG A 584 -16.19 -5.48 -19.69
N TYR A 585 -17.27 -4.73 -19.62
CA TYR A 585 -17.76 -3.76 -20.60
C TYR A 585 -18.03 -2.43 -19.87
N ASN A 586 -16.98 -1.62 -19.70
CA ASN A 586 -17.01 -0.39 -18.89
C ASN A 586 -17.47 -0.63 -17.42
N ASN A 587 -18.74 -0.32 -17.10
CA ASN A 587 -19.38 -0.53 -15.79
C ASN A 587 -20.20 -1.83 -15.70
N LEU A 588 -20.35 -2.54 -16.82
CA LEU A 588 -21.13 -3.74 -16.94
C LEU A 588 -20.22 -4.97 -17.00
N PHE A 589 -20.58 -6.01 -16.26
CA PHE A 589 -19.82 -7.26 -16.15
C PHE A 589 -20.72 -8.42 -16.52
N SER A 590 -20.24 -9.31 -17.38
CA SER A 590 -21.00 -10.48 -17.81
C SER A 590 -20.20 -11.75 -17.57
N ARG A 591 -20.86 -12.82 -17.12
CA ARG A 591 -20.21 -14.13 -16.92
C ARG A 591 -19.63 -14.71 -18.20
N SER A 592 -20.28 -14.42 -19.31
CA SER A 592 -19.86 -14.81 -20.65
C SER A 592 -19.68 -13.58 -21.53
N ARG A 593 -19.02 -13.77 -22.66
CA ARG A 593 -18.95 -12.74 -23.70
C ARG A 593 -20.36 -12.40 -24.18
N LEU A 594 -20.73 -11.13 -24.13
CA LEU A 594 -22.00 -10.65 -24.66
C LEU A 594 -22.00 -10.70 -26.19
N TYR A 595 -23.12 -11.12 -26.78
CA TYR A 595 -23.31 -11.04 -28.22
C TYR A 595 -23.84 -9.67 -28.61
N LYS A 596 -23.62 -9.30 -29.87
CA LYS A 596 -24.06 -8.02 -30.45
C LYS A 596 -25.58 -7.81 -30.34
N LEU A 597 -26.35 -8.91 -30.34
CA LEU A 597 -27.80 -8.90 -30.14
C LEU A 597 -28.17 -8.44 -28.73
N ASP A 598 -27.52 -8.99 -27.70
CA ASP A 598 -27.79 -8.68 -26.28
C ASP A 598 -27.42 -7.23 -25.97
N MET A 599 -26.26 -6.77 -26.48
CA MET A 599 -25.82 -5.38 -26.33
C MET A 599 -26.82 -4.39 -26.94
N MET A 600 -27.40 -4.71 -28.09
CA MET A 600 -28.43 -3.87 -28.73
C MET A 600 -29.70 -3.76 -27.86
N GLY A 601 -30.13 -4.88 -27.25
CA GLY A 601 -31.26 -4.91 -26.32
C GLY A 601 -31.02 -3.98 -25.12
N LEU A 602 -29.86 -4.13 -24.46
CA LEU A 602 -29.45 -3.32 -23.32
C LEU A 602 -29.38 -1.82 -23.66
N LEU A 603 -28.83 -1.47 -24.82
CA LEU A 603 -28.74 -0.07 -25.26
C LEU A 603 -30.10 0.57 -25.46
N ILE A 604 -31.01 -0.12 -26.14
CA ILE A 604 -32.35 0.39 -26.40
C ILE A 604 -33.15 0.49 -25.10
N LYS A 605 -33.02 -0.50 -24.21
CA LYS A 605 -33.58 -0.45 -22.86
C LYS A 605 -33.17 0.82 -22.13
N LYS A 606 -31.87 1.11 -22.07
CA LYS A 606 -31.30 2.17 -21.23
C LYS A 606 -31.47 3.57 -21.82
N HIS A 607 -31.09 3.78 -23.08
CA HIS A 607 -30.98 5.12 -23.67
C HIS A 607 -32.21 5.55 -24.45
N PHE A 608 -33.10 4.61 -24.80
CA PHE A 608 -34.26 4.89 -25.64
C PHE A 608 -35.57 4.43 -24.98
N PRO A 609 -35.93 4.99 -23.80
CA PRO A 609 -37.13 4.59 -23.04
C PRO A 609 -38.44 4.80 -23.81
N TYR A 610 -38.46 5.68 -24.79
CA TYR A 610 -39.63 5.96 -25.64
C TYR A 610 -39.60 5.23 -26.99
N GLY A 611 -38.64 4.30 -27.16
CA GLY A 611 -38.36 3.62 -28.40
C GLY A 611 -37.44 4.42 -29.34
N ILE A 612 -36.98 3.74 -30.38
CA ILE A 612 -36.04 4.26 -31.35
C ILE A 612 -36.55 4.06 -32.77
N GLU A 613 -36.63 5.16 -33.52
CA GLU A 613 -37.00 5.16 -34.94
C GLU A 613 -35.79 4.80 -35.79
N ARG A 614 -36.02 4.03 -36.85
CA ARG A 614 -34.94 3.56 -37.74
C ARG A 614 -34.54 4.66 -38.73
N THR A 615 -33.73 5.61 -38.25
CA THR A 615 -33.19 6.74 -39.04
C THR A 615 -31.67 6.79 -38.94
N ALA A 616 -31.00 7.44 -39.90
CA ALA A 616 -29.53 7.56 -39.90
C ALA A 616 -29.00 8.27 -38.64
N GLU A 617 -29.67 9.35 -38.21
CA GLU A 617 -29.33 10.09 -36.98
C GLU A 617 -29.38 9.19 -35.73
N LYS A 618 -30.42 8.35 -35.60
CA LYS A 618 -30.54 7.42 -34.47
C LYS A 618 -29.54 6.27 -34.56
N ALA A 619 -29.17 5.84 -35.77
CA ALA A 619 -28.11 4.86 -35.96
C ALA A 619 -26.75 5.39 -35.50
N GLU A 620 -26.43 6.67 -35.75
CA GLU A 620 -25.23 7.33 -35.21
C GLU A 620 -25.24 7.37 -33.68
N LEU A 621 -26.35 7.75 -33.05
CA LEU A 621 -26.47 7.72 -31.59
C LEU A 621 -26.24 6.31 -31.01
N ILE A 622 -26.77 5.27 -31.65
CA ILE A 622 -26.51 3.89 -31.21
C ILE A 622 -25.01 3.57 -31.32
N ARG A 623 -24.34 3.92 -32.42
CA ARG A 623 -22.90 3.68 -32.59
C ARG A 623 -22.09 4.37 -31.49
N ASP A 624 -22.44 5.61 -31.16
CA ASP A 624 -21.83 6.36 -30.06
C ASP A 624 -22.00 5.66 -28.72
N TYR A 625 -23.20 5.17 -28.40
CA TYR A 625 -23.43 4.43 -27.15
C TYR A 625 -22.75 3.06 -27.16
N MET A 626 -22.70 2.36 -28.30
CA MET A 626 -21.95 1.10 -28.45
C MET A 626 -20.45 1.30 -28.13
N TYR A 627 -19.88 2.41 -28.59
CA TYR A 627 -18.50 2.77 -28.25
C TYR A 627 -18.35 3.18 -26.78
N LYS A 628 -19.20 4.06 -26.27
CA LYS A 628 -19.12 4.57 -24.89
C LYS A 628 -19.28 3.47 -23.84
N GLU A 629 -20.23 2.55 -24.03
CA GLU A 629 -20.58 1.53 -23.04
C GLU A 629 -19.83 0.20 -23.26
N PHE A 630 -19.64 -0.22 -24.51
CA PHE A 630 -19.08 -1.54 -24.84
C PHE A 630 -17.71 -1.48 -25.54
N LYS A 631 -17.18 -0.28 -25.82
CA LYS A 631 -15.91 -0.06 -26.54
C LYS A 631 -15.87 -0.74 -27.93
N ILE A 632 -17.03 -0.88 -28.57
CA ILE A 632 -17.13 -1.37 -29.94
C ILE A 632 -16.84 -0.21 -30.89
N ASP A 633 -15.90 -0.40 -31.82
CA ASP A 633 -15.54 0.62 -32.80
C ASP A 633 -16.76 0.96 -33.68
N PRO A 634 -17.21 2.23 -33.74
CA PRO A 634 -18.28 2.68 -34.64
C PRO A 634 -18.08 2.25 -36.10
N LYS A 635 -16.82 2.09 -36.54
CA LYS A 635 -16.45 1.66 -37.89
C LYS A 635 -16.81 0.21 -38.19
N GLU A 636 -17.11 -0.62 -37.20
CA GLU A 636 -17.64 -1.98 -37.44
C GLU A 636 -19.00 -1.96 -38.16
N TYR A 637 -19.74 -0.84 -38.11
CA TYR A 637 -21.04 -0.68 -38.73
C TYR A 637 -21.05 0.50 -39.70
N VAL A 638 -20.27 0.40 -40.78
CA VAL A 638 -20.17 1.44 -41.84
C VAL A 638 -21.54 1.75 -42.47
N ASN A 639 -22.47 0.78 -42.49
CA ASN A 639 -23.85 0.97 -42.96
C ASN A 639 -24.87 0.67 -41.85
N ASP A 640 -26.06 1.28 -41.94
CA ASP A 640 -27.09 1.16 -40.90
C ASP A 640 -27.81 -0.20 -40.91
N ARG A 641 -27.76 -0.94 -42.03
CA ARG A 641 -28.58 -2.15 -42.24
C ARG A 641 -28.24 -3.29 -41.27
N PRO A 642 -26.97 -3.65 -41.01
CA PRO A 642 -26.63 -4.66 -40.01
C PRO A 642 -26.99 -4.22 -38.59
N LEU A 643 -26.91 -2.93 -38.29
CA LEU A 643 -27.31 -2.37 -37.00
C LEU A 643 -28.81 -2.59 -36.75
N TRP A 644 -29.65 -2.24 -37.72
CA TRP A 644 -31.10 -2.46 -37.62
C TRP A 644 -31.48 -3.94 -37.65
N ALA A 645 -30.72 -4.81 -38.31
CA ALA A 645 -30.94 -6.25 -38.26
C ALA A 645 -30.76 -6.83 -36.84
N LEU A 646 -29.90 -6.24 -36.01
CA LEU A 646 -29.79 -6.62 -34.59
C LEU A 646 -31.09 -6.30 -33.83
N THR A 647 -31.78 -5.22 -34.20
CA THR A 647 -33.06 -4.89 -33.56
C THR A 647 -34.19 -5.83 -33.94
N GLU A 648 -34.18 -6.40 -35.15
CA GLU A 648 -35.22 -7.31 -35.64
C GLU A 648 -35.09 -8.72 -35.07
N ASN A 649 -33.86 -9.13 -34.79
CA ASN A 649 -33.53 -10.48 -34.32
C ASN A 649 -33.39 -10.57 -32.79
N ASN A 650 -33.59 -9.47 -32.06
CA ASN A 650 -33.59 -9.47 -30.61
C ASN A 650 -35.03 -9.70 -30.10
N GLU A 651 -35.23 -10.73 -29.29
CA GLU A 651 -36.55 -11.16 -28.79
C GLU A 651 -37.18 -10.19 -27.78
N GLU A 652 -36.38 -9.35 -27.12
CA GLU A 652 -36.80 -8.36 -26.12
C GLU A 652 -37.23 -7.04 -26.75
N LEU A 653 -36.93 -6.84 -28.03
CA LEU A 653 -37.27 -5.65 -28.79
C LEU A 653 -38.57 -5.87 -29.57
N ILE A 654 -39.56 -5.03 -29.27
CA ILE A 654 -40.89 -5.11 -29.87
C ILE A 654 -41.12 -3.98 -30.86
N LEU A 655 -42.05 -4.20 -31.79
CA LEU A 655 -42.57 -3.15 -32.65
C LEU A 655 -43.26 -2.08 -31.81
N TRP A 656 -42.90 -0.81 -32.01
CA TRP A 656 -43.42 0.31 -31.21
C TRP A 656 -44.21 1.33 -32.05
N LYS A 657 -43.71 1.70 -33.22
CA LYS A 657 -44.43 2.50 -34.23
C LYS A 657 -44.18 1.87 -35.60
N SER A 658 -44.77 2.42 -36.65
CA SER A 658 -44.61 1.94 -38.04
C SER A 658 -43.15 1.67 -38.46
N ASN A 659 -42.18 2.43 -37.94
CA ASN A 659 -40.75 2.24 -38.20
C ASN A 659 -39.89 2.40 -36.93
N SER A 660 -40.38 1.96 -35.77
CA SER A 660 -39.61 2.02 -34.52
C SER A 660 -39.72 0.75 -33.68
N VAL A 661 -38.69 0.52 -32.88
CA VAL A 661 -38.61 -0.57 -31.91
C VAL A 661 -38.46 -0.01 -30.50
N ASN A 662 -38.91 -0.75 -29.50
CA ASN A 662 -38.65 -0.41 -28.10
C ASN A 662 -38.38 -1.70 -27.32
N HIS A 663 -37.65 -1.57 -26.21
CA HIS A 663 -37.45 -2.69 -25.30
C HIS A 663 -38.72 -2.96 -24.50
N ILE A 664 -39.06 -4.23 -24.27
CA ILE A 664 -40.29 -4.61 -23.57
C ILE A 664 -40.36 -4.03 -22.15
N GLU A 665 -39.23 -3.92 -21.45
CA GLU A 665 -39.16 -3.30 -20.11
C GLU A 665 -39.49 -1.80 -20.07
N ASN A 666 -39.43 -1.12 -21.22
CA ASN A 666 -39.81 0.29 -21.30
C ASN A 666 -41.32 0.47 -21.49
N VAL A 667 -42.07 -0.63 -21.64
CA VAL A 667 -43.52 -0.60 -21.84
C VAL A 667 -44.22 -0.42 -20.50
N VAL A 668 -45.02 0.63 -20.40
CA VAL A 668 -45.89 0.89 -19.27
C VAL A 668 -47.27 0.36 -19.62
N ILE A 669 -47.60 -0.85 -19.15
CA ILE A 669 -48.95 -1.41 -19.20
C ILE A 669 -49.16 -2.31 -17.98
N ASP A 670 -50.29 -2.12 -17.29
CA ASP A 670 -50.64 -3.02 -16.19
C ASP A 670 -51.25 -4.33 -16.70
N SER A 671 -51.08 -5.39 -15.90
CA SER A 671 -51.54 -6.74 -16.25
C SER A 671 -53.07 -6.84 -16.36
N LEU A 672 -53.82 -6.02 -15.63
CA LEU A 672 -55.29 -6.02 -15.65
C LEU A 672 -55.82 -5.53 -17.00
N LEU A 673 -55.24 -4.46 -17.53
CA LEU A 673 -55.58 -3.91 -18.84
C LEU A 673 -55.14 -4.86 -19.95
N LEU A 674 -53.94 -5.44 -19.84
CA LEU A 674 -53.44 -6.42 -20.80
C LEU A 674 -54.34 -7.67 -20.86
N ASN A 675 -54.81 -8.16 -19.71
CA ASN A 675 -55.77 -9.27 -19.63
C ASN A 675 -57.14 -8.90 -20.21
N LYS A 676 -57.66 -7.68 -19.94
CA LYS A 676 -58.91 -7.22 -20.54
C LYS A 676 -58.85 -7.17 -22.07
N ILE A 677 -57.70 -6.77 -22.62
CA ILE A 677 -57.48 -6.78 -24.06
C ILE A 677 -57.45 -8.22 -24.58
N LYS A 678 -56.77 -9.13 -23.87
CA LYS A 678 -56.76 -10.56 -24.17
C LYS A 678 -58.16 -11.18 -24.16
N ASP A 679 -58.95 -10.95 -23.10
CA ASP A 679 -60.33 -11.44 -23.00
C ASP A 679 -61.17 -10.96 -24.18
N TYR A 680 -61.01 -9.70 -24.58
CA TYR A 680 -61.70 -9.15 -25.73
C TYR A 680 -61.27 -9.80 -27.04
N ILE A 681 -59.97 -10.09 -27.20
CA ILE A 681 -59.44 -10.86 -28.34
C ILE A 681 -60.07 -12.26 -28.35
N ASP A 682 -60.09 -12.97 -27.22
CA ASP A 682 -60.66 -14.32 -27.10
C ASP A 682 -62.16 -14.35 -27.43
N HIS A 683 -62.92 -13.35 -26.98
CA HIS A 683 -64.34 -13.21 -27.35
C HIS A 683 -64.51 -12.87 -28.84
N SER A 684 -63.73 -11.92 -29.35
CA SER A 684 -63.78 -11.49 -30.75
C SER A 684 -63.42 -12.63 -31.70
N ILE A 685 -62.43 -13.45 -31.32
CA ILE A 685 -61.94 -14.58 -32.11
C ILE A 685 -62.91 -15.77 -32.10
N LYS A 686 -63.75 -15.91 -31.07
CA LYS A 686 -64.87 -16.89 -31.08
C LYS A 686 -65.90 -16.55 -32.15
N SER A 687 -66.17 -15.27 -32.39
CA SER A 687 -67.13 -14.79 -33.39
C SER A 687 -66.53 -14.57 -34.79
N ASN A 688 -65.26 -14.14 -34.88
CA ASN A 688 -64.56 -13.80 -36.12
C ASN A 688 -63.24 -14.57 -36.16
N ARG A 689 -62.80 -15.10 -37.32
CA ARG A 689 -61.54 -15.90 -37.38
C ARG A 689 -60.28 -15.12 -36.98
N SER A 690 -60.34 -13.79 -36.92
CA SER A 690 -59.23 -12.91 -36.56
C SER A 690 -59.71 -11.54 -36.09
N VAL A 691 -58.86 -10.80 -35.39
CA VAL A 691 -59.05 -9.39 -35.02
C VAL A 691 -57.84 -8.55 -35.43
N SER A 692 -58.06 -7.32 -35.90
CA SER A 692 -56.96 -6.41 -36.26
C SER A 692 -56.50 -5.59 -35.05
N ALA A 693 -55.21 -5.30 -34.98
CA ALA A 693 -54.64 -4.45 -33.93
C ALA A 693 -55.19 -3.01 -33.98
N ASP A 694 -55.55 -2.53 -35.18
CA ASP A 694 -56.20 -1.23 -35.36
C ASP A 694 -57.56 -1.18 -34.66
N TYR A 695 -58.36 -2.23 -34.82
CA TYR A 695 -59.66 -2.32 -34.17
C TYR A 695 -59.52 -2.40 -32.64
N LEU A 696 -58.59 -3.22 -32.15
CA LEU A 696 -58.30 -3.32 -30.71
C LEU A 696 -57.84 -1.98 -30.13
N TYR A 697 -56.91 -1.30 -30.81
CA TYR A 697 -56.40 -0.01 -30.37
C TYR A 697 -57.53 1.00 -30.25
N ASN A 698 -58.36 1.14 -31.28
CA ASN A 698 -59.48 2.08 -31.27
C ASN A 698 -60.53 1.74 -30.19
N HIS A 699 -60.77 0.45 -29.92
CA HIS A 699 -61.68 0.02 -28.86
C HIS A 699 -61.17 0.37 -27.46
N PHE A 700 -59.87 0.19 -27.21
CA PHE A 700 -59.24 0.42 -25.90
C PHE A 700 -58.57 1.80 -25.75
N LYS A 701 -58.64 2.66 -26.79
CA LYS A 701 -57.92 3.93 -26.87
C LYS A 701 -58.02 4.80 -25.63
N SER A 702 -59.25 4.98 -25.11
CA SER A 702 -59.50 5.81 -23.93
C SER A 702 -58.82 5.30 -22.64
N LYS A 703 -58.56 4.00 -22.55
CA LYS A 703 -57.84 3.37 -21.42
C LYS A 703 -56.33 3.35 -21.65
N LEU A 704 -55.91 3.05 -22.88
CA LEU A 704 -54.51 3.05 -23.28
C LEU A 704 -53.89 4.45 -23.10
N ASP A 705 -54.54 5.49 -23.61
CA ASP A 705 -54.06 6.88 -23.52
C ASP A 705 -53.94 7.38 -22.07
N LYS A 706 -54.72 6.82 -21.13
CA LYS A 706 -54.75 7.26 -19.73
C LYS A 706 -53.78 6.53 -18.81
N HIS A 707 -53.46 5.27 -19.10
CA HIS A 707 -52.79 4.38 -18.15
C HIS A 707 -51.52 3.73 -18.71
N THR A 708 -51.19 3.99 -19.97
CA THR A 708 -50.05 3.34 -20.65
C THR A 708 -49.25 4.36 -21.46
N ASN A 709 -48.06 3.96 -21.91
CA ASN A 709 -47.29 4.69 -22.93
C ASN A 709 -47.53 4.18 -24.35
N ILE A 710 -48.61 3.42 -24.57
CA ILE A 710 -48.97 2.82 -25.86
C ILE A 710 -49.69 3.87 -26.70
N SER A 711 -49.04 4.33 -27.76
CA SER A 711 -49.49 5.49 -28.55
C SER A 711 -50.15 5.14 -29.88
N ASP A 712 -50.04 3.89 -30.35
CA ASP A 712 -50.65 3.46 -31.60
C ASP A 712 -50.92 1.93 -31.66
N LYS A 713 -51.50 1.51 -32.78
CA LYS A 713 -51.80 0.10 -33.09
C LYS A 713 -50.57 -0.79 -33.27
N ASN A 714 -49.43 -0.23 -33.66
CA ASN A 714 -48.18 -0.97 -33.86
C ASN A 714 -47.55 -1.32 -32.51
N ALA A 715 -47.51 -0.36 -31.57
CA ALA A 715 -47.09 -0.60 -30.19
C ALA A 715 -47.96 -1.69 -29.55
N LEU A 716 -49.29 -1.55 -29.63
CA LEU A 716 -50.21 -2.54 -29.07
C LEU A 716 -49.99 -3.93 -29.72
N TYR A 717 -49.79 -3.99 -31.03
CA TYR A 717 -49.50 -5.25 -31.71
C TYR A 717 -48.18 -5.88 -31.27
N GLY A 718 -47.10 -5.09 -31.14
CA GLY A 718 -45.79 -5.55 -30.68
C GLY A 718 -45.85 -6.16 -29.28
N ILE A 719 -46.55 -5.48 -28.37
CA ILE A 719 -46.80 -5.93 -27.00
C ILE A 719 -47.57 -7.26 -27.00
N LEU A 720 -48.71 -7.31 -27.69
CA LEU A 720 -49.54 -8.52 -27.74
C LEU A 720 -48.78 -9.69 -28.37
N LYS A 721 -47.97 -9.44 -29.40
CA LYS A 721 -47.11 -10.46 -30.00
C LYS A 721 -46.10 -11.00 -28.98
N TYR A 722 -45.40 -10.12 -28.26
CA TYR A 722 -44.43 -10.53 -27.25
C TYR A 722 -45.07 -11.42 -26.18
N TYR A 723 -46.21 -11.00 -25.63
CA TYR A 723 -46.87 -11.75 -24.53
C TYR A 723 -47.60 -13.00 -24.99
N TYR A 724 -48.20 -12.99 -26.18
CA TYR A 724 -49.19 -13.98 -26.58
C TYR A 724 -48.89 -14.68 -27.91
N GLN A 725 -47.67 -14.58 -28.46
CA GLN A 725 -47.27 -15.32 -29.68
C GLN A 725 -47.41 -16.84 -29.54
N GLU A 726 -47.43 -17.34 -28.30
CA GLU A 726 -47.69 -18.76 -28.04
C GLU A 726 -49.18 -19.14 -28.10
N GLU A 727 -50.08 -18.18 -27.92
CA GLU A 727 -51.54 -18.36 -27.88
C GLU A 727 -52.24 -17.94 -29.19
N TYR A 728 -51.66 -16.99 -29.92
CA TYR A 728 -52.21 -16.47 -31.17
C TYR A 728 -51.18 -16.47 -32.30
N THR A 729 -51.68 -16.43 -33.52
CA THR A 729 -50.84 -16.17 -34.70
C THR A 729 -50.87 -14.68 -35.01
N PHE A 730 -49.68 -14.07 -35.16
CA PHE A 730 -49.50 -12.65 -35.43
C PHE A 730 -48.97 -12.45 -36.86
N LYS A 731 -49.77 -11.86 -37.76
CA LYS A 731 -49.36 -11.57 -39.14
C LYS A 731 -49.97 -10.26 -39.64
N LYS A 732 -49.14 -9.35 -40.17
CA LYS A 732 -49.56 -8.07 -40.79
C LYS A 732 -50.58 -7.28 -39.94
N LEU A 733 -50.30 -7.07 -38.65
CA LEU A 733 -51.18 -6.40 -37.69
C LEU A 733 -52.52 -7.11 -37.43
N VAL A 734 -52.63 -8.39 -37.77
CA VAL A 734 -53.79 -9.25 -37.52
C VAL A 734 -53.43 -10.34 -36.52
N ILE A 735 -54.34 -10.59 -35.59
CA ILE A 735 -54.25 -11.59 -34.52
C ILE A 735 -55.32 -12.66 -34.80
N SER A 736 -54.93 -13.91 -34.94
CA SER A 736 -55.85 -15.03 -35.19
C SER A 736 -55.61 -16.19 -34.24
N LYS A 737 -56.62 -17.04 -34.06
CA LYS A 737 -56.54 -18.19 -33.16
C LYS A 737 -55.38 -19.11 -33.52
N ARG A 738 -54.61 -19.55 -32.53
CA ARG A 738 -53.71 -20.70 -32.64
C ARG A 738 -54.50 -21.93 -32.17
N ASP A 739 -54.44 -23.03 -32.90
CA ASP A 739 -55.23 -24.22 -32.57
C ASP A 739 -54.68 -24.91 -31.30
N GLY A 740 -55.25 -24.59 -30.14
CA GLY A 740 -54.98 -25.25 -28.85
C GLY A 740 -55.70 -24.59 -27.66
N LYS A 741 -56.19 -25.37 -26.69
CA LYS A 741 -56.65 -24.88 -25.38
C LYS A 741 -55.42 -24.67 -24.49
N LYS A 742 -55.28 -23.52 -23.82
CA LYS A 742 -54.25 -23.36 -22.78
C LYS A 742 -54.74 -22.56 -21.56
N THR A 743 -54.21 -22.99 -20.42
CA THR A 743 -54.43 -22.49 -19.05
C THR A 743 -53.74 -21.14 -18.84
N GLU A 744 -54.31 -20.26 -18.01
CA GLU A 744 -53.74 -18.93 -17.70
C GLU A 744 -52.41 -19.06 -16.95
N LEU A 745 -51.39 -18.33 -17.40
CA LEU A 745 -50.01 -18.41 -16.91
C LEU A 745 -49.89 -18.22 -15.39
N TRP A 746 -50.65 -17.30 -14.79
CA TRP A 746 -50.58 -17.06 -13.35
C TRP A 746 -51.11 -18.24 -12.53
N LYS A 747 -52.12 -18.97 -13.03
CA LYS A 747 -52.60 -20.21 -12.39
C LYS A 747 -51.57 -21.32 -12.52
N LEU A 748 -50.95 -21.45 -13.69
CA LEU A 748 -49.86 -22.41 -13.89
C LEU A 748 -48.68 -22.14 -12.95
N ILE A 749 -48.33 -20.87 -12.73
CA ILE A 749 -47.29 -20.48 -11.79
C ILE A 749 -47.74 -20.72 -10.35
N GLU A 750 -48.98 -20.36 -9.97
CA GLU A 750 -49.53 -20.59 -8.63
C GLU A 750 -49.59 -22.08 -8.26
N ASP A 751 -50.08 -22.91 -9.18
CA ASP A 751 -50.13 -24.36 -9.06
C ASP A 751 -48.71 -24.93 -8.94
N TYR A 752 -47.78 -24.47 -9.79
CA TYR A 752 -46.39 -24.93 -9.75
C TYR A 752 -45.67 -24.54 -8.46
N VAL A 753 -45.85 -23.31 -7.97
CA VAL A 753 -45.29 -22.87 -6.67
C VAL A 753 -45.86 -23.73 -5.55
N SER A 754 -47.16 -24.05 -5.60
CA SER A 754 -47.82 -24.93 -4.63
C SER A 754 -47.28 -26.36 -4.69
N GLU A 755 -47.09 -26.93 -5.88
CA GLU A 755 -46.52 -28.26 -6.10
C GLU A 755 -45.07 -28.39 -5.60
N GLN A 756 -44.30 -27.30 -5.66
CA GLN A 756 -42.92 -27.23 -5.16
C GLN A 756 -42.82 -26.92 -3.66
N GLY A 757 -43.92 -27.02 -2.90
CA GLY A 757 -43.93 -26.82 -1.45
C GLY A 757 -44.10 -25.37 -1.00
N GLY A 758 -44.59 -24.50 -1.89
CA GLY A 758 -45.02 -23.13 -1.55
C GLY A 758 -43.96 -22.04 -1.67
N ARG A 759 -42.70 -22.37 -2.00
CA ARG A 759 -41.61 -21.41 -2.18
C ARG A 759 -40.67 -21.86 -3.29
N ILE A 760 -40.33 -20.96 -4.22
CA ILE A 760 -39.47 -21.31 -5.36
C ILE A 760 -38.69 -20.10 -5.90
N ASP A 761 -37.48 -20.34 -6.41
CA ASP A 761 -36.67 -19.34 -7.12
C ASP A 761 -37.35 -18.92 -8.45
N SER A 762 -37.45 -17.62 -8.69
CA SER A 762 -38.12 -17.05 -9.85
C SER A 762 -37.41 -17.41 -11.15
N ARG A 763 -36.09 -17.67 -11.15
CA ARG A 763 -35.36 -18.18 -12.32
C ARG A 763 -35.83 -19.57 -12.72
N THR A 764 -36.20 -20.40 -11.76
CA THR A 764 -36.77 -21.74 -12.03
C THR A 764 -38.11 -21.60 -12.74
N ILE A 765 -38.97 -20.69 -12.28
CA ILE A 765 -40.24 -20.39 -12.95
C ILE A 765 -40.00 -19.80 -14.35
N LYS A 766 -39.10 -18.82 -14.47
CA LYS A 766 -38.76 -18.18 -15.76
C LYS A 766 -38.23 -19.19 -16.77
N LYS A 767 -37.42 -20.16 -16.33
CA LYS A 767 -36.89 -21.21 -17.19
C LYS A 767 -37.97 -22.21 -17.61
N GLU A 768 -38.82 -22.63 -16.67
CA GLU A 768 -39.87 -23.63 -16.91
C GLU A 768 -40.96 -23.07 -17.85
N PHE A 769 -41.42 -21.86 -17.59
CA PHE A 769 -42.54 -21.24 -18.30
C PHE A 769 -42.11 -20.24 -19.38
N LYS A 770 -40.80 -20.03 -19.58
CA LYS A 770 -40.23 -19.03 -20.50
C LYS A 770 -40.81 -17.62 -20.31
N THR A 771 -40.91 -17.19 -19.05
CA THR A 771 -41.58 -15.93 -18.69
C THR A 771 -40.58 -14.79 -18.50
N SER A 772 -40.95 -13.59 -18.94
CA SER A 772 -40.20 -12.36 -18.61
C SER A 772 -40.50 -11.86 -17.19
N ASP A 773 -39.70 -10.92 -16.70
CA ASP A 773 -39.96 -10.25 -15.42
C ASP A 773 -41.34 -9.57 -15.37
N ILE A 774 -41.81 -9.03 -16.50
CA ILE A 774 -43.14 -8.41 -16.56
C ILE A 774 -44.24 -9.47 -16.50
N MET A 775 -44.06 -10.63 -17.15
CA MET A 775 -45.00 -11.75 -17.03
C MET A 775 -45.05 -12.28 -15.60
N MET A 776 -43.90 -12.37 -14.93
CA MET A 776 -43.79 -12.76 -13.53
C MET A 776 -44.50 -11.75 -12.62
N GLN A 777 -44.23 -10.45 -12.77
CA GLN A 777 -44.91 -9.40 -12.02
C GLN A 777 -46.40 -9.36 -12.33
N GLY A 778 -46.79 -9.59 -13.58
CA GLY A 778 -48.18 -9.72 -13.99
C GLY A 778 -48.86 -10.92 -13.32
N ALA A 779 -48.20 -12.06 -13.23
CA ALA A 779 -48.71 -13.24 -12.53
C ALA A 779 -48.86 -12.99 -11.02
N ILE A 780 -47.86 -12.38 -10.39
CA ILE A 780 -47.90 -12.00 -8.97
C ILE A 780 -49.01 -10.99 -8.69
N ASN A 781 -49.18 -9.98 -9.55
CA ASN A 781 -50.23 -8.96 -9.36
C ASN A 781 -51.64 -9.50 -9.65
N ASN A 782 -51.77 -10.54 -10.47
CA ASN A 782 -53.07 -11.14 -10.83
C ASN A 782 -53.47 -12.28 -9.89
N SER A 783 -52.54 -12.85 -9.14
CA SER A 783 -52.83 -13.83 -8.10
C SER A 783 -52.96 -13.14 -6.75
N GLU A 784 -54.01 -13.45 -6.01
CA GLU A 784 -54.13 -13.02 -4.61
C GLU A 784 -53.13 -13.77 -3.71
N LYS A 785 -52.61 -14.92 -4.15
CA LYS A 785 -51.81 -15.83 -3.32
C LYS A 785 -50.32 -15.77 -3.59
N LEU A 786 -49.87 -15.16 -4.68
CA LEU A 786 -48.44 -15.07 -4.97
C LEU A 786 -47.83 -13.82 -4.32
N LEU A 787 -46.82 -14.05 -3.51
CA LEU A 787 -45.95 -13.03 -2.93
C LEU A 787 -44.56 -13.14 -3.52
N SER A 788 -43.82 -12.04 -3.47
CA SER A 788 -42.41 -12.02 -3.87
C SER A 788 -41.52 -11.73 -2.66
N SER A 789 -40.37 -12.37 -2.60
CA SER A 789 -39.33 -12.16 -1.60
C SER A 789 -37.98 -11.98 -2.30
N ASN A 790 -36.97 -11.51 -1.57
CA ASN A 790 -35.58 -11.44 -2.02
C ASN A 790 -35.47 -10.71 -3.36
N ARG A 791 -36.04 -9.50 -3.45
CA ARG A 791 -36.09 -8.67 -4.67
C ARG A 791 -36.77 -9.30 -5.87
N GLY A 792 -37.69 -10.24 -5.63
CA GLY A 792 -38.38 -10.98 -6.69
C GLY A 792 -37.56 -12.15 -7.24
N SER A 793 -36.44 -12.50 -6.61
CA SER A 793 -35.73 -13.75 -6.88
C SER A 793 -36.46 -14.97 -6.32
N GLU A 794 -37.38 -14.79 -5.38
CA GLU A 794 -38.24 -15.87 -4.87
C GLU A 794 -39.72 -15.52 -4.95
N ILE A 795 -40.52 -16.51 -5.28
CA ILE A 795 -41.98 -16.47 -5.27
C ILE A 795 -42.49 -17.41 -4.18
N ILE A 796 -43.40 -16.88 -3.36
CA ILE A 796 -43.97 -17.58 -2.21
C ILE A 796 -45.48 -17.62 -2.37
N HIS A 797 -46.08 -18.76 -2.09
CA HIS A 797 -47.52 -18.90 -2.01
C HIS A 797 -48.01 -18.54 -0.59
N TYR A 798 -48.85 -17.52 -0.47
CA TYR A 798 -49.32 -16.92 0.78
C TYR A 798 -49.89 -17.95 1.77
N ASP A 799 -50.69 -18.91 1.29
CA ASP A 799 -51.31 -19.93 2.15
C ASP A 799 -50.27 -20.82 2.88
N TYR A 800 -49.03 -20.91 2.38
CA TYR A 800 -47.96 -21.67 3.02
C TYR A 800 -47.27 -20.90 4.16
N LEU A 801 -47.52 -19.59 4.30
CA LEU A 801 -47.00 -18.80 5.41
C LEU A 801 -47.81 -18.99 6.71
N GLN A 802 -49.04 -19.50 6.62
CA GLN A 802 -49.89 -19.90 7.76
C GLN A 802 -50.05 -18.83 8.85
N PHE A 803 -50.17 -17.55 8.48
CA PHE A 803 -50.30 -16.48 9.46
C PHE A 803 -51.61 -16.53 10.25
N THR A 804 -51.53 -16.29 11.55
CA THR A 804 -52.70 -16.21 12.43
C THR A 804 -53.35 -14.82 12.36
N LYS A 805 -54.64 -14.73 12.70
CA LYS A 805 -55.31 -13.41 12.79
C LYS A 805 -54.67 -12.51 13.85
N PHE A 806 -54.10 -13.11 14.90
CA PHE A 806 -53.34 -12.40 15.92
C PHE A 806 -52.09 -11.73 15.34
N PHE A 807 -51.32 -12.45 14.51
CA PHE A 807 -50.18 -11.89 13.79
C PHE A 807 -50.57 -10.68 12.95
N GLU A 808 -51.66 -10.77 12.17
CA GLU A 808 -52.12 -9.64 11.33
C GLU A 808 -52.42 -8.38 12.17
N VAL A 809 -53.09 -8.54 13.31
CA VAL A 809 -53.44 -7.42 14.21
C VAL A 809 -52.17 -6.79 14.78
N GLN A 810 -51.24 -7.60 15.30
CA GLN A 810 -49.99 -7.07 15.84
C GLN A 810 -49.13 -6.41 14.76
N LEU A 811 -49.05 -7.01 13.57
CA LEU A 811 -48.32 -6.43 12.45
C LEU A 811 -48.91 -5.07 12.07
N TYR A 812 -50.24 -4.93 12.04
CA TYR A 812 -50.91 -3.65 11.78
C TYR A 812 -50.54 -2.58 12.81
N GLU A 813 -50.52 -2.91 14.10
CA GLU A 813 -50.10 -2.00 15.18
C GLU A 813 -48.63 -1.59 15.06
N LYS A 814 -47.76 -2.54 14.68
CA LYS A 814 -46.35 -2.27 14.43
C LYS A 814 -46.16 -1.35 13.22
N ILE A 815 -46.90 -1.54 12.13
CA ILE A 815 -46.87 -0.62 10.97
C ILE A 815 -47.30 0.79 11.40
N LEU A 816 -48.40 0.91 12.16
CA LEU A 816 -48.91 2.20 12.63
C LEU A 816 -47.90 2.95 13.48
N SER A 817 -47.23 2.26 14.40
CA SER A 817 -46.21 2.85 15.27
C SER A 817 -44.90 3.17 14.55
N SER A 818 -44.65 2.56 13.38
CA SER A 818 -43.50 2.89 12.53
C SER A 818 -43.67 4.18 11.72
N PHE A 819 -44.88 4.74 11.59
CA PHE A 819 -45.09 5.95 10.79
C PHE A 819 -44.46 7.19 11.41
N HIS A 820 -43.72 7.92 10.58
CA HIS A 820 -43.21 9.25 10.90
C HIS A 820 -43.63 10.28 9.84
N ASN A 821 -44.34 11.34 10.25
CA ASN A 821 -44.88 12.38 9.36
C ASN A 821 -45.62 11.80 8.13
N GLY A 822 -46.42 10.75 8.36
CA GLY A 822 -47.21 10.08 7.32
C GLY A 822 -46.43 9.15 6.39
N TYR A 823 -45.14 8.90 6.65
CA TYR A 823 -44.28 7.99 5.90
C TYR A 823 -43.75 6.85 6.78
N THR A 824 -43.70 5.64 6.24
CA THR A 824 -42.91 4.50 6.76
C THR A 824 -42.32 3.73 5.59
N ASN A 825 -41.47 2.75 5.87
CA ASN A 825 -41.01 1.77 4.90
C ASN A 825 -40.91 0.38 5.55
N ALA A 826 -40.62 -0.63 4.74
CA ALA A 826 -40.42 -1.99 5.23
C ALA A 826 -39.30 -2.06 6.28
N TYR A 827 -38.18 -1.34 6.10
CA TYR A 827 -37.06 -1.34 7.06
C TYR A 827 -37.44 -0.84 8.46
N MET A 828 -38.17 0.27 8.52
CA MET A 828 -38.69 0.86 9.77
C MET A 828 -39.68 -0.08 10.44
N THR A 829 -40.52 -0.75 9.66
CA THR A 829 -41.49 -1.73 10.15
C THR A 829 -40.80 -2.97 10.66
N MET A 830 -39.84 -3.49 9.91
CA MET A 830 -39.04 -4.68 10.25
C MET A 830 -38.31 -4.52 11.57
N LYS A 831 -37.68 -3.35 11.79
CA LYS A 831 -37.02 -3.06 13.07
C LYS A 831 -38.02 -2.97 14.23
N ASN A 832 -39.17 -2.35 14.01
CA ASN A 832 -40.18 -2.15 15.06
C ASN A 832 -40.93 -3.45 15.41
N ALA A 833 -41.06 -4.34 14.44
CA ALA A 833 -41.76 -5.62 14.53
C ALA A 833 -40.80 -6.81 14.66
N LYS A 834 -39.52 -6.61 14.96
CA LYS A 834 -38.48 -7.63 14.87
C LYS A 834 -38.87 -8.97 15.50
N ASP A 835 -39.24 -8.96 16.78
CA ASP A 835 -39.58 -10.19 17.52
C ASP A 835 -40.80 -10.90 16.89
N LEU A 836 -41.83 -10.14 16.52
CA LEU A 836 -43.03 -10.66 15.85
C LEU A 836 -42.70 -11.31 14.50
N LEU A 837 -41.77 -10.72 13.74
CA LEU A 837 -41.38 -11.21 12.42
C LEU A 837 -40.49 -12.46 12.52
N GLU A 838 -39.54 -12.47 13.46
CA GLU A 838 -38.68 -13.64 13.72
C GLU A 838 -39.50 -14.86 14.17
N GLU A 839 -40.49 -14.66 15.05
CA GLU A 839 -41.44 -15.71 15.48
C GLU A 839 -42.26 -16.31 14.32
N ASN A 840 -42.40 -15.58 13.21
CA ASN A 840 -43.19 -15.96 12.05
C ASN A 840 -42.32 -16.21 10.79
N ASN A 841 -41.01 -16.41 10.94
CA ASN A 841 -40.05 -16.70 9.87
C ASN A 841 -40.03 -15.63 8.75
N ILE A 842 -40.14 -14.36 9.11
CA ILE A 842 -40.00 -13.23 8.18
C ILE A 842 -38.70 -12.50 8.49
N ASP A 843 -37.69 -12.71 7.66
CA ASP A 843 -36.35 -12.11 7.77
C ASP A 843 -36.01 -11.15 6.62
N ASP A 844 -36.88 -11.06 5.62
CA ASP A 844 -36.70 -10.28 4.40
C ASP A 844 -37.65 -9.06 4.35
N HIS A 845 -37.09 -7.88 4.08
CA HIS A 845 -37.86 -6.64 3.98
C HIS A 845 -38.77 -6.61 2.75
N ASP A 846 -38.40 -7.30 1.67
CA ASP A 846 -39.25 -7.42 0.48
C ASP A 846 -40.47 -8.29 0.73
N LEU A 847 -40.27 -9.45 1.38
CA LEU A 847 -41.35 -10.30 1.86
C LEU A 847 -42.28 -9.53 2.80
N LEU A 848 -41.71 -8.80 3.78
CA LEU A 848 -42.49 -7.96 4.68
C LEU A 848 -43.32 -6.93 3.91
N TYR A 849 -42.72 -6.22 2.94
CA TYR A 849 -43.45 -5.27 2.10
C TYR A 849 -44.58 -5.94 1.33
N SER A 850 -44.34 -7.11 0.75
CA SER A 850 -45.33 -7.89 0.01
C SER A 850 -46.48 -8.35 0.91
N ILE A 851 -46.19 -8.82 2.13
CA ILE A 851 -47.19 -9.18 3.15
C ILE A 851 -48.01 -7.96 3.56
N MET A 852 -47.35 -6.85 3.88
CA MET A 852 -48.01 -5.60 4.26
C MET A 852 -48.95 -5.12 3.15
N LYS A 853 -48.50 -5.18 1.89
CA LYS A 853 -49.30 -4.80 0.71
C LYS A 853 -50.49 -5.74 0.52
N HIS A 854 -50.27 -7.04 0.64
CA HIS A 854 -51.34 -8.05 0.52
C HIS A 854 -52.42 -7.85 1.60
N LEU A 855 -52.02 -7.67 2.86
CA LEU A 855 -52.94 -7.57 4.01
C LEU A 855 -53.61 -6.21 4.18
N PHE A 856 -52.95 -5.11 3.79
CA PHE A 856 -53.35 -3.75 4.20
C PHE A 856 -53.38 -2.73 3.05
N SER A 857 -53.47 -3.18 1.80
CA SER A 857 -53.58 -2.28 0.62
C SER A 857 -54.83 -1.40 0.62
N ASP A 858 -55.87 -1.79 1.36
CA ASP A 858 -57.09 -1.02 1.62
C ASP A 858 -56.88 0.10 2.67
N LYS A 859 -55.87 -0.03 3.54
CA LYS A 859 -55.63 0.89 4.67
C LYS A 859 -54.47 1.85 4.44
N PHE A 860 -53.45 1.45 3.67
CA PHE A 860 -52.26 2.24 3.42
C PHE A 860 -51.98 2.39 1.92
N HIS A 861 -51.23 3.42 1.57
CA HIS A 861 -50.86 3.68 0.18
C HIS A 861 -49.43 3.18 -0.10
N PHE A 862 -49.34 2.07 -0.82
CA PHE A 862 -48.10 1.45 -1.24
C PHE A 862 -47.66 2.06 -2.59
N VAL A 863 -46.47 2.67 -2.64
CA VAL A 863 -46.00 3.39 -3.85
C VAL A 863 -45.03 2.52 -4.67
N ARG A 864 -43.73 2.61 -4.38
CA ARG A 864 -42.68 1.75 -4.89
C ARG A 864 -42.01 1.14 -3.67
N ARG A 865 -41.56 -0.11 -3.77
CA ARG A 865 -40.77 -0.73 -2.71
C ARG A 865 -39.61 0.18 -2.32
N PRO A 866 -39.27 0.30 -1.02
CA PRO A 866 -39.95 -0.27 0.15
C PRO A 866 -40.96 0.71 0.81
N HIS A 867 -41.41 1.75 0.10
CA HIS A 867 -42.09 2.91 0.68
C HIS A 867 -43.60 2.73 0.87
N VAL A 868 -44.09 3.16 2.03
CA VAL A 868 -45.50 3.11 2.43
C VAL A 868 -45.94 4.46 2.99
N LEU A 869 -47.06 4.98 2.49
CA LEU A 869 -47.62 6.27 2.89
C LEU A 869 -48.96 6.08 3.59
N LYS A 870 -49.23 6.92 4.59
CA LYS A 870 -50.51 6.89 5.31
C LYS A 870 -51.68 7.37 4.45
N ALA A 871 -51.39 8.21 3.44
CA ALA A 871 -52.35 8.71 2.48
C ALA A 871 -51.70 8.88 1.10
N SER A 872 -52.52 8.86 0.05
CA SER A 872 -52.06 9.09 -1.33
C SER A 872 -51.41 10.48 -1.46
N PRO A 873 -50.19 10.59 -1.99
CA PRO A 873 -49.52 11.87 -2.12
C PRO A 873 -50.11 12.69 -3.27
N LYS A 874 -50.13 14.02 -3.15
CA LYS A 874 -50.58 14.95 -4.21
C LYS A 874 -49.64 14.99 -5.42
N THR A 875 -48.37 14.61 -5.23
CA THR A 875 -47.34 14.53 -6.28
C THR A 875 -46.62 13.19 -6.16
N LYS A 876 -46.00 12.73 -7.25
CA LYS A 876 -45.21 11.48 -7.26
C LYS A 876 -44.19 11.51 -6.12
N PHE A 877 -44.20 10.50 -5.25
CA PHE A 877 -43.27 10.40 -4.15
C PHE A 877 -41.90 9.93 -4.64
N THR A 878 -40.84 10.59 -4.17
CA THR A 878 -39.44 10.19 -4.34
C THR A 878 -38.74 10.31 -2.99
N ALA A 879 -37.84 9.39 -2.67
CA ALA A 879 -37.23 9.31 -1.34
C ALA A 879 -36.37 10.54 -0.98
N ASP A 880 -35.80 11.24 -1.96
CA ASP A 880 -35.12 12.54 -1.80
C ASP A 880 -35.99 13.62 -1.15
N LYS A 881 -37.33 13.53 -1.28
CA LYS A 881 -38.25 14.44 -0.57
C LYS A 881 -38.19 14.32 0.95
N LEU A 882 -37.70 13.20 1.48
CA LEU A 882 -37.47 13.04 2.92
C LEU A 882 -36.32 13.93 3.41
N ILE A 883 -35.30 14.15 2.57
CA ILE A 883 -34.19 15.08 2.85
C ILE A 883 -34.71 16.51 2.82
N TYR A 884 -35.50 16.89 1.82
CA TYR A 884 -36.03 18.26 1.75
C TYR A 884 -36.90 18.64 2.95
N ARG A 885 -37.66 17.69 3.51
CA ARG A 885 -38.43 17.88 4.74
C ARG A 885 -37.57 18.09 5.98
N ALA A 886 -36.31 17.66 5.97
CA ALA A 886 -35.38 17.91 7.07
C ALA A 886 -35.15 19.42 7.28
N PHE A 887 -35.32 20.21 6.22
CA PHE A 887 -35.13 21.65 6.21
C PHE A 887 -36.39 22.45 6.62
N ASP A 888 -37.51 21.78 6.93
CA ASP A 888 -38.77 22.45 7.27
C ASP A 888 -38.66 23.22 8.61
N LYS A 889 -37.88 22.69 9.57
CA LYS A 889 -37.69 23.29 10.90
C LYS A 889 -36.36 24.03 11.07
N GLU A 890 -35.29 23.48 10.51
CA GLU A 890 -33.94 24.05 10.57
C GLU A 890 -33.46 24.25 9.14
N LYS A 891 -33.12 25.47 8.77
CA LYS A 891 -32.83 25.85 7.37
C LYS A 891 -31.45 25.41 6.91
N ILE A 892 -30.57 25.09 7.85
CA ILE A 892 -29.21 24.63 7.61
C ILE A 892 -29.06 23.25 8.27
N LYS A 893 -28.49 22.30 7.52
CA LYS A 893 -28.21 20.93 8.00
C LYS A 893 -26.82 20.50 7.60
N THR A 894 -26.13 19.80 8.49
CA THR A 894 -24.87 19.15 8.17
C THR A 894 -25.07 17.86 7.39
N GLN A 895 -24.04 17.37 6.70
CA GLN A 895 -24.09 16.06 6.05
C GLN A 895 -24.35 14.96 7.08
N GLU A 896 -23.79 15.10 8.28
CA GLU A 896 -24.01 14.17 9.38
C GLU A 896 -25.46 14.18 9.88
N ASP A 897 -26.10 15.34 9.98
CA ASP A 897 -27.53 15.42 10.32
C ASP A 897 -28.41 14.68 9.31
N LEU A 898 -28.10 14.83 8.02
CA LEU A 898 -28.81 14.14 6.94
C LEU A 898 -28.56 12.63 6.98
N LYS A 899 -27.32 12.19 7.22
CA LYS A 899 -26.96 10.78 7.39
C LYS A 899 -27.70 10.16 8.58
N LYS A 900 -27.63 10.79 9.75
CA LYS A 900 -28.35 10.35 10.96
C LYS A 900 -29.86 10.27 10.71
N LEU A 901 -30.44 11.28 10.06
CA LEU A 901 -31.85 11.23 9.70
C LEU A 901 -32.19 10.01 8.84
N LEU A 902 -31.41 9.74 7.79
CA LEU A 902 -31.69 8.64 6.87
C LEU A 902 -31.43 7.26 7.50
N GLN A 903 -30.34 7.09 8.23
CA GLN A 903 -29.93 5.81 8.82
C GLN A 903 -30.61 5.54 10.17
N GLU A 904 -30.65 6.52 11.06
CA GLU A 904 -31.20 6.33 12.40
C GLU A 904 -32.72 6.47 12.43
N ARG A 905 -33.31 7.34 11.61
CA ARG A 905 -34.76 7.52 11.61
C ARG A 905 -35.45 6.67 10.56
N TYR A 906 -35.02 6.79 9.31
CA TYR A 906 -35.67 6.11 8.19
C TYR A 906 -35.10 4.73 7.87
N ARG A 907 -34.04 4.32 8.56
CA ARG A 907 -33.41 2.98 8.47
C ARG A 907 -32.93 2.64 7.06
N PHE A 908 -32.52 3.64 6.29
CA PHE A 908 -31.80 3.38 5.03
C PHE A 908 -30.39 2.88 5.33
N SER A 909 -29.88 2.03 4.43
CA SER A 909 -28.50 1.58 4.43
C SER A 909 -27.53 2.74 4.14
N TYR A 910 -26.22 2.49 4.28
CA TYR A 910 -25.20 3.51 4.09
C TYR A 910 -25.10 3.97 2.62
N LEU A 911 -25.09 3.05 1.66
CA LEU A 911 -25.05 3.40 0.23
C LEU A 911 -26.37 4.03 -0.22
N SER A 912 -27.52 3.51 0.23
CA SER A 912 -28.82 4.16 -0.03
C SER A 912 -28.85 5.60 0.49
N THR A 913 -28.28 5.82 1.69
CA THR A 913 -28.14 7.15 2.28
C THR A 913 -27.24 8.04 1.40
N ALA A 914 -26.08 7.54 0.98
CA ALA A 914 -25.16 8.27 0.12
C ALA A 914 -25.80 8.63 -1.23
N ALA A 915 -26.46 7.68 -1.88
CA ALA A 915 -27.16 7.88 -3.16
C ALA A 915 -28.30 8.89 -3.04
N LEU A 916 -29.09 8.83 -1.96
CA LEU A 916 -30.18 9.79 -1.72
C LEU A 916 -29.65 11.21 -1.48
N ILE A 917 -28.56 11.35 -0.72
CA ILE A 917 -27.92 12.65 -0.50
C ILE A 917 -27.35 13.19 -1.82
N ALA A 918 -26.63 12.36 -2.58
CA ALA A 918 -26.07 12.74 -3.88
C ALA A 918 -27.15 13.22 -4.85
N LYS A 919 -28.27 12.48 -4.93
CA LYS A 919 -29.43 12.89 -5.74
C LYS A 919 -30.06 14.18 -5.23
N ALA A 920 -30.11 14.39 -3.92
CA ALA A 920 -30.68 15.59 -3.35
C ALA A 920 -29.86 16.85 -3.62
N LYS A 921 -28.52 16.73 -3.81
CA LYS A 921 -27.58 17.85 -4.03
C LYS A 921 -28.00 18.81 -5.16
N GLU A 922 -28.71 18.34 -6.17
CA GLU A 922 -29.23 19.18 -7.24
C GLU A 922 -30.06 20.36 -6.71
N ASN A 923 -30.80 20.15 -5.62
CA ASN A 923 -31.64 21.18 -4.99
C ASN A 923 -31.05 21.74 -3.69
N LEU A 924 -29.83 21.32 -3.31
CA LEU A 924 -29.10 21.86 -2.17
C LEU A 924 -28.12 22.94 -2.61
N PHE A 925 -27.79 23.82 -1.67
CA PHE A 925 -26.75 24.84 -1.77
C PHE A 925 -25.76 24.62 -0.63
N GLN A 926 -24.48 24.46 -0.96
CA GLN A 926 -23.42 24.19 0.01
C GLN A 926 -22.97 25.51 0.67
N LEU A 927 -22.94 25.54 1.99
CA LEU A 927 -22.60 26.74 2.76
C LEU A 927 -21.16 26.67 3.30
N ASP A 928 -20.68 25.49 3.65
CA ASP A 928 -19.30 25.25 4.04
C ASP A 928 -18.86 23.81 3.69
N LYS A 929 -17.81 23.30 4.35
CA LYS A 929 -17.28 21.95 4.16
C LYS A 929 -18.32 20.84 4.40
N ASP A 930 -19.26 21.04 5.33
CA ASP A 930 -20.18 19.99 5.80
C ASP A 930 -21.66 20.44 5.84
N SER A 931 -21.97 21.74 5.72
CA SER A 931 -23.33 22.26 5.85
C SER A 931 -23.98 22.63 4.51
N PHE A 932 -25.29 22.44 4.46
CA PHE A 932 -26.15 22.67 3.30
C PHE A 932 -27.42 23.41 3.70
N THR A 933 -28.02 24.10 2.73
CA THR A 933 -29.40 24.62 2.76
C THR A 933 -30.13 24.24 1.47
N LEU A 934 -31.44 24.49 1.38
CA LEU A 934 -32.17 24.37 0.12
C LEU A 934 -31.88 25.57 -0.78
N PHE A 935 -31.57 25.33 -2.05
CA PHE A 935 -31.26 26.41 -3.00
C PHE A 935 -32.36 27.48 -3.09
N LYS A 936 -33.63 27.07 -3.02
CA LYS A 936 -34.78 27.98 -3.04
C LYS A 936 -34.85 28.97 -1.85
N LEU A 937 -34.07 28.73 -0.80
CA LEU A 937 -34.01 29.60 0.40
C LEU A 937 -32.88 30.62 0.29
N VAL A 938 -32.01 30.50 -0.71
CA VAL A 938 -30.83 31.36 -0.89
C VAL A 938 -31.20 32.53 -1.81
N SER A 939 -30.89 33.74 -1.37
CA SER A 939 -31.01 34.96 -2.17
C SER A 939 -29.63 35.61 -2.33
N ILE A 940 -29.22 35.85 -3.58
CA ILE A 940 -27.96 36.50 -3.93
C ILE A 940 -28.25 37.62 -4.93
N GLU A 941 -27.68 38.81 -4.70
CA GLU A 941 -27.78 39.93 -5.63
C GLU A 941 -27.01 39.65 -6.93
N GLU A 942 -27.59 40.03 -8.07
CA GLU A 942 -26.96 39.87 -9.39
C GLU A 942 -25.56 40.51 -9.46
N LYS A 943 -25.37 41.64 -8.78
CA LYS A 943 -24.07 42.32 -8.70
C LYS A 943 -22.99 41.44 -8.04
N LEU A 944 -23.35 40.65 -7.03
CA LEU A 944 -22.43 39.74 -6.36
C LEU A 944 -22.09 38.54 -7.25
N ILE A 945 -23.07 38.03 -8.01
CA ILE A 945 -22.84 36.97 -9.01
C ILE A 945 -21.85 37.45 -10.08
N GLU A 946 -22.01 38.69 -10.56
CA GLU A 946 -21.11 39.28 -11.54
C GLU A 946 -19.70 39.55 -10.96
N ASN A 947 -19.59 39.87 -9.66
CA ASN A 947 -18.29 39.95 -9.01
C ASN A 947 -17.58 38.59 -8.98
N VAL A 948 -18.32 37.49 -8.70
CA VAL A 948 -17.76 36.13 -8.78
C VAL A 948 -17.26 35.81 -10.18
N ARG A 949 -18.05 36.15 -11.20
CA ARG A 949 -17.63 35.97 -12.60
C ARG A 949 -16.29 36.66 -12.86
N LYS A 950 -16.13 37.91 -12.43
CA LYS A 950 -14.87 38.65 -12.59
C LYS A 950 -13.71 38.02 -11.82
N ASP A 951 -13.93 37.56 -10.59
CA ASP A 951 -12.91 36.89 -9.80
C ASP A 951 -12.44 35.58 -10.47
N VAL A 952 -13.39 34.83 -11.03
CA VAL A 952 -13.13 33.60 -11.79
C VAL A 952 -12.35 33.90 -13.08
N GLU A 953 -12.76 34.91 -13.85
CA GLU A 953 -12.05 35.29 -15.08
C GLU A 953 -10.61 35.74 -14.80
N LEU A 954 -10.40 36.55 -13.75
CA LEU A 954 -9.06 36.99 -13.35
C LEU A 954 -8.16 35.80 -12.99
N LEU A 955 -8.70 34.82 -12.26
CA LEU A 955 -7.97 33.60 -11.93
C LEU A 955 -7.64 32.77 -13.19
N LEU A 956 -8.60 32.64 -14.11
CA LEU A 956 -8.43 31.87 -15.34
C LEU A 956 -7.47 32.52 -16.35
N GLU A 957 -7.23 33.84 -16.25
CA GLU A 957 -6.21 34.54 -17.04
C GLU A 957 -4.79 34.23 -16.57
N GLU A 958 -4.60 34.02 -15.27
CA GLU A 958 -3.28 33.69 -14.68
C GLU A 958 -2.94 32.21 -14.84
N LYS A 959 -3.95 31.35 -14.72
CA LYS A 959 -3.82 29.90 -14.70
C LYS A 959 -5.03 29.29 -15.40
N ASP A 960 -4.82 28.34 -16.31
CA ASP A 960 -5.91 27.77 -17.15
C ASP A 960 -7.00 27.00 -16.36
N TYR A 961 -6.89 26.95 -15.04
CA TYR A 961 -7.81 26.27 -14.12
C TYR A 961 -7.79 26.91 -12.73
N ILE A 962 -8.84 26.64 -11.94
CA ILE A 962 -8.99 27.14 -10.58
C ILE A 962 -9.19 25.99 -9.59
N VAL A 963 -8.51 26.07 -8.45
CA VAL A 963 -8.80 25.29 -7.24
C VAL A 963 -9.51 26.14 -6.18
N LEU A 964 -10.28 25.53 -5.28
CA LEU A 964 -11.07 26.30 -4.29
C LEU A 964 -10.23 27.23 -3.40
N ASN A 965 -8.97 26.87 -3.09
CA ASN A 965 -8.11 27.70 -2.27
C ASN A 965 -7.70 29.00 -2.97
N ASP A 966 -7.74 29.08 -4.29
CA ASP A 966 -7.37 30.28 -5.03
C ASP A 966 -8.29 31.45 -4.67
N PHE A 967 -9.56 31.18 -4.35
CA PHE A 967 -10.51 32.22 -3.94
C PHE A 967 -10.17 32.88 -2.59
N LYS A 968 -9.30 32.29 -1.78
CA LYS A 968 -8.86 32.88 -0.49
C LYS A 968 -8.05 34.16 -0.68
N ARG A 969 -7.54 34.42 -1.89
CA ARG A 969 -6.83 35.66 -2.20
C ARG A 969 -7.75 36.88 -2.28
N PHE A 970 -9.05 36.65 -2.47
CA PHE A 970 -10.06 37.71 -2.48
C PHE A 970 -10.61 37.89 -1.06
N ASP A 971 -10.96 39.13 -0.71
CA ASP A 971 -11.69 39.39 0.52
C ASP A 971 -13.16 38.98 0.34
N LEU A 972 -13.44 37.71 0.66
CA LEU A 972 -14.79 37.17 0.62
C LEU A 972 -15.63 37.62 1.83
N THR A 973 -15.00 38.06 2.92
CA THR A 973 -15.71 38.34 4.17
C THR A 973 -16.56 39.61 4.10
N GLU A 974 -16.25 40.52 3.19
CA GLU A 974 -17.06 41.71 2.89
C GLU A 974 -18.35 41.38 2.12
N ARG A 975 -18.47 40.16 1.56
CA ARG A 975 -19.65 39.70 0.84
C ARG A 975 -20.50 38.85 1.75
N THR A 976 -21.83 38.98 1.63
CA THR A 976 -22.78 38.16 2.39
C THR A 976 -23.83 37.53 1.49
N ILE A 977 -24.40 36.41 1.91
CA ILE A 977 -25.59 35.79 1.32
C ILE A 977 -26.74 35.80 2.33
N ASP A 978 -27.97 35.88 1.85
CA ASP A 978 -29.18 35.69 2.67
C ASP A 978 -29.72 34.26 2.49
N VAL A 979 -29.96 33.59 3.62
CA VAL A 979 -30.57 32.26 3.68
C VAL A 979 -31.81 32.35 4.56
N ASP A 980 -32.98 32.52 3.95
CA ASP A 980 -34.29 32.65 4.64
C ASP A 980 -34.27 33.70 5.78
N GLY A 981 -33.61 34.84 5.57
CA GLY A 981 -33.49 35.94 6.56
C GLY A 981 -32.26 35.87 7.47
N GLU A 982 -31.41 34.85 7.35
CA GLU A 982 -30.10 34.78 8.03
C GLU A 982 -28.97 35.20 7.08
N THR A 983 -28.16 36.16 7.50
CA THR A 983 -27.02 36.67 6.72
C THR A 983 -25.73 35.93 7.05
N LEU A 984 -25.08 35.33 6.05
CA LEU A 984 -23.84 34.57 6.21
C LEU A 984 -22.70 35.17 5.37
N PRO A 985 -21.46 35.23 5.88
CA PRO A 985 -20.31 35.70 5.11
C PRO A 985 -19.94 34.69 4.01
N TRP A 986 -19.42 35.19 2.89
CA TRP A 986 -18.96 34.30 1.83
C TRP A 986 -17.68 33.57 2.22
N ASN A 987 -17.53 32.39 1.63
CA ASN A 987 -16.33 31.58 1.70
C ASN A 987 -16.17 30.84 0.36
N PRO A 988 -15.05 30.12 0.13
CA PRO A 988 -14.82 29.43 -1.13
C PRO A 988 -15.92 28.41 -1.51
N TYR A 989 -16.60 27.79 -0.54
CA TYR A 989 -17.71 26.85 -0.80
C TYR A 989 -18.96 27.58 -1.29
N ILE A 990 -19.26 28.76 -0.75
CA ILE A 990 -20.36 29.61 -1.24
C ILE A 990 -20.05 30.12 -2.66
N VAL A 991 -18.80 30.51 -2.94
CA VAL A 991 -18.38 30.90 -4.30
C VAL A 991 -18.60 29.74 -5.27
N LYS A 992 -18.10 28.55 -4.93
CA LYS A 992 -18.30 27.32 -5.69
C LYS A 992 -19.78 27.04 -5.95
N ALA A 993 -20.62 27.03 -4.90
CA ALA A 993 -22.06 26.79 -5.03
C ALA A 993 -22.75 27.87 -5.90
N THR A 994 -22.28 29.11 -5.84
CA THR A 994 -22.77 30.19 -6.70
C THR A 994 -22.43 29.94 -8.16
N ILE A 995 -21.19 29.56 -8.46
CA ILE A 995 -20.76 29.21 -9.83
C ILE A 995 -21.59 28.02 -10.35
N GLU A 996 -21.77 26.97 -9.53
CA GLU A 996 -22.55 25.77 -9.89
C GLU A 996 -24.02 26.07 -10.24
N LYS A 997 -24.66 27.01 -9.53
CA LYS A 997 -26.09 27.30 -9.71
C LYS A 997 -26.37 28.40 -10.72
N TYR A 998 -25.55 29.45 -10.74
CA TYR A 998 -25.81 30.67 -11.51
C TYR A 998 -24.92 30.82 -12.75
N LEU A 999 -23.73 30.19 -12.78
CA LEU A 999 -22.71 30.38 -13.84
C LEU A 999 -22.37 29.09 -14.60
N LYS A 1000 -23.27 28.10 -14.55
CA LYS A 1000 -23.09 26.76 -15.15
C LYS A 1000 -22.95 26.73 -16.68
N GLU A 1001 -23.38 27.80 -17.35
CA GLU A 1001 -23.26 27.95 -18.81
C GLU A 1001 -21.85 28.43 -19.20
N ASP A 1002 -21.14 29.08 -18.28
CA ASP A 1002 -19.83 29.70 -18.53
C ASP A 1002 -18.68 28.81 -18.04
N TYR A 1003 -18.92 28.04 -16.97
CA TYR A 1003 -17.90 27.20 -16.34
C TYR A 1003 -18.38 25.76 -16.15
N LYS A 1004 -17.43 24.83 -16.07
CA LYS A 1004 -17.66 23.44 -15.68
C LYS A 1004 -16.69 23.00 -14.60
N PHE A 1005 -17.11 21.99 -13.85
CA PHE A 1005 -16.39 21.45 -12.71
C PHE A 1005 -15.90 20.04 -13.05
N LEU A 1006 -14.64 19.78 -12.76
CA LEU A 1006 -14.05 18.44 -12.84
C LEU A 1006 -13.96 17.87 -11.42
N TRP A 1007 -14.60 16.73 -11.23
CA TRP A 1007 -14.72 16.05 -9.96
C TRP A 1007 -13.91 14.76 -9.96
N LYS A 1008 -13.59 14.28 -8.76
CA LYS A 1008 -13.26 12.86 -8.58
C LYS A 1008 -14.49 12.01 -8.85
N ASP A 1009 -14.29 10.87 -9.49
CA ASP A 1009 -15.31 9.83 -9.72
C ASP A 1009 -15.87 9.31 -8.40
N ILE A 1010 -15.01 9.20 -7.37
CA ILE A 1010 -15.41 8.88 -6.00
C ILE A 1010 -15.29 10.15 -5.14
N PRO A 1011 -16.41 10.81 -4.80
CA PRO A 1011 -16.37 12.05 -4.03
C PRO A 1011 -15.98 11.79 -2.57
N ASP A 1012 -14.79 12.23 -2.16
CA ASP A 1012 -14.45 12.39 -0.74
C ASP A 1012 -14.87 13.77 -0.26
N TRP A 1013 -16.02 13.82 0.43
CA TRP A 1013 -16.57 15.04 1.01
C TRP A 1013 -15.63 15.72 2.02
N ARG A 1014 -14.65 15.00 2.59
CA ARG A 1014 -13.68 15.56 3.56
C ARG A 1014 -12.58 16.37 2.90
N TYR A 1015 -12.35 16.16 1.61
CA TYR A 1015 -11.27 16.77 0.83
C TYR A 1015 -11.78 17.18 -0.54
N ASP A 1016 -12.78 18.08 -0.54
CA ASP A 1016 -13.50 18.57 -1.73
C ASP A 1016 -12.56 19.35 -2.67
N LYS A 1017 -11.73 18.61 -3.41
CA LYS A 1017 -10.79 19.09 -4.42
C LYS A 1017 -11.52 19.03 -5.75
N VAL A 1018 -12.11 20.16 -6.13
CA VAL A 1018 -12.78 20.36 -7.41
C VAL A 1018 -11.95 21.33 -8.25
N ILE A 1019 -11.88 21.05 -9.55
CA ILE A 1019 -11.22 21.92 -10.52
C ILE A 1019 -12.28 22.66 -11.32
N ILE A 1020 -12.17 23.98 -11.41
CA ILE A 1020 -13.07 24.82 -12.21
C ILE A 1020 -12.34 25.27 -13.47
N ILE A 1021 -12.98 25.05 -14.62
CA ILE A 1021 -12.46 25.43 -15.94
C ILE A 1021 -13.56 26.08 -16.78
N ARG A 1022 -13.17 26.72 -17.88
CA ARG A 1022 -14.12 27.28 -18.86
C ARG A 1022 -14.96 26.17 -19.50
N LYS A 1023 -16.24 26.45 -19.73
CA LYS A 1023 -17.19 25.50 -20.33
C LYS A 1023 -16.74 25.00 -21.71
N ASN A 1024 -16.08 25.86 -22.48
CA ASN A 1024 -15.61 25.59 -23.83
C ASN A 1024 -14.30 24.77 -23.90
N SER A 1025 -13.68 24.44 -22.77
CA SER A 1025 -12.51 23.54 -22.75
C SER A 1025 -12.89 22.13 -23.23
N SER A 1026 -11.98 21.47 -23.93
CA SER A 1026 -12.13 20.08 -24.41
C SER A 1026 -11.99 19.02 -23.32
N ILE A 1027 -11.53 19.40 -22.12
CA ILE A 1027 -11.25 18.48 -21.00
C ILE A 1027 -12.55 18.18 -20.26
N ASP A 1028 -13.00 16.93 -20.20
CA ASP A 1028 -14.27 16.57 -19.55
C ASP A 1028 -14.11 15.79 -18.23
N THR A 1029 -12.94 15.19 -17.99
CA THR A 1029 -12.66 14.44 -16.76
C THR A 1029 -11.48 15.00 -15.96
N LEU A 1030 -11.43 14.69 -14.66
CA LEU A 1030 -10.27 15.01 -13.83
C LEU A 1030 -9.02 14.24 -14.30
N GLY A 1031 -9.21 13.00 -14.80
CA GLY A 1031 -8.15 12.18 -15.42
C GLY A 1031 -7.47 12.90 -16.57
N GLU A 1032 -8.25 13.32 -17.57
CA GLU A 1032 -7.79 14.09 -18.73
C GLU A 1032 -7.07 15.37 -18.32
N PHE A 1033 -7.63 16.11 -17.36
CA PHE A 1033 -7.03 17.34 -16.84
C PHE A 1033 -5.64 17.10 -16.25
N MET A 1034 -5.49 16.09 -15.40
CA MET A 1034 -4.20 15.76 -14.79
C MET A 1034 -3.17 15.40 -15.87
N ILE A 1035 -3.59 14.70 -16.93
CA ILE A 1035 -2.71 14.34 -18.04
C ILE A 1035 -2.22 15.56 -18.80
N GLU A 1036 -3.12 16.50 -19.14
CA GLU A 1036 -2.71 17.74 -19.80
C GLU A 1036 -1.77 18.57 -18.92
N LEU A 1037 -2.05 18.64 -17.61
CA LEU A 1037 -1.22 19.38 -16.67
C LEU A 1037 0.20 18.79 -16.57
N ILE A 1038 0.33 17.45 -16.50
CA ILE A 1038 1.65 16.79 -16.48
C ILE A 1038 2.36 16.96 -17.82
N LYS A 1039 1.65 16.85 -18.95
CA LYS A 1039 2.24 17.08 -20.28
C LYS A 1039 2.80 18.50 -20.40
N LYS A 1040 2.11 19.50 -19.85
CA LYS A 1040 2.54 20.90 -19.86
C LYS A 1040 3.82 21.08 -19.05
N GLU A 1041 3.86 20.56 -17.82
CA GLU A 1041 4.98 20.75 -16.89
C GLU A 1041 6.21 19.91 -17.25
N PHE A 1042 6.02 18.63 -17.55
CA PHE A 1042 7.12 17.66 -17.71
C PHE A 1042 7.42 17.29 -19.17
N SER A 1043 7.01 18.14 -20.13
CA SER A 1043 7.17 17.91 -21.57
C SER A 1043 8.59 17.55 -22.04
N GLN A 1044 9.62 17.91 -21.28
CA GLN A 1044 11.03 17.67 -21.62
C GLN A 1044 11.66 16.47 -20.90
N GLU A 1045 11.00 15.87 -19.92
CA GLU A 1045 11.55 14.74 -19.16
C GLU A 1045 11.23 13.40 -19.84
N LYS A 1046 12.25 12.56 -20.05
CA LYS A 1046 12.06 11.22 -20.64
C LYS A 1046 11.33 10.24 -19.70
N TYR A 1047 11.39 10.47 -18.39
CA TYR A 1047 10.77 9.60 -17.37
C TYR A 1047 10.43 10.43 -16.13
N ILE A 1048 9.22 10.26 -15.59
CA ILE A 1048 8.76 10.92 -14.37
C ILE A 1048 8.31 9.84 -13.40
N THR A 1049 8.64 9.95 -12.11
CA THR A 1049 8.18 8.99 -11.10
C THR A 1049 6.80 9.38 -10.55
N LEU A 1050 6.03 8.39 -10.08
CA LEU A 1050 4.74 8.63 -9.41
C LEU A 1050 4.86 9.64 -8.27
N LYS A 1051 5.96 9.58 -7.50
CA LYS A 1051 6.21 10.50 -6.40
C LYS A 1051 6.36 11.94 -6.87
N GLN A 1052 7.11 12.18 -7.95
CA GLN A 1052 7.26 13.53 -8.51
C GLN A 1052 5.93 14.10 -9.00
N ILE A 1053 5.10 13.26 -9.63
CA ILE A 1053 3.75 13.66 -10.07
C ILE A 1053 2.86 13.95 -8.86
N GLU A 1054 2.91 13.12 -7.82
CA GLU A 1054 2.17 13.34 -6.57
C GLU A 1054 2.59 14.63 -5.88
N ASP A 1055 3.89 14.85 -5.69
CA ASP A 1055 4.43 16.06 -5.06
C ASP A 1055 4.02 17.32 -5.86
N PHE A 1056 4.13 17.27 -7.20
CA PHE A 1056 3.68 18.36 -8.07
C PHE A 1056 2.18 18.62 -7.96
N MET A 1057 1.34 17.59 -8.05
CA MET A 1057 -0.11 17.73 -7.98
C MET A 1057 -0.61 18.19 -6.59
N GLN A 1058 0.12 17.85 -5.52
CA GLN A 1058 -0.13 18.37 -4.18
C GLN A 1058 0.22 19.86 -4.10
N ASN A 1059 1.38 20.24 -4.64
CA ASN A 1059 1.82 21.65 -4.68
C ASN A 1059 0.86 22.52 -5.50
N GLU A 1060 0.38 22.00 -6.64
CA GLU A 1060 -0.64 22.62 -7.47
C GLU A 1060 -2.05 22.52 -6.88
N GLU A 1061 -2.18 21.92 -5.70
CA GLU A 1061 -3.43 21.74 -4.96
C GLU A 1061 -4.53 20.96 -5.68
N VAL A 1062 -4.20 20.29 -6.79
CA VAL A 1062 -5.10 19.43 -7.57
C VAL A 1062 -5.50 18.19 -6.76
N ILE A 1063 -4.57 17.66 -5.96
CA ILE A 1063 -4.80 16.52 -5.07
C ILE A 1063 -4.44 16.88 -3.62
N TYR A 1064 -4.90 16.07 -2.67
CA TYR A 1064 -4.57 16.27 -1.25
C TYR A 1064 -3.35 15.44 -0.78
N LYS A 1065 -3.28 14.17 -1.16
CA LYS A 1065 -2.21 13.24 -0.74
C LYS A 1065 -1.77 12.33 -1.88
N LYS A 1066 -2.69 11.66 -2.55
CA LYS A 1066 -2.34 10.68 -3.59
C LYS A 1066 -3.07 10.95 -4.89
N LEU A 1067 -2.47 10.48 -5.97
CA LEU A 1067 -3.10 10.50 -7.28
C LEU A 1067 -4.41 9.69 -7.23
N PRO A 1068 -5.51 10.25 -7.76
CA PRO A 1068 -6.80 9.58 -7.74
C PRO A 1068 -6.81 8.46 -8.80
N GLU A 1069 -7.67 7.45 -8.62
CA GLU A 1069 -7.66 6.23 -9.46
C GLU A 1069 -7.96 6.53 -10.94
N GLU A 1070 -8.72 7.59 -11.17
CA GLU A 1070 -9.05 8.21 -12.45
C GLU A 1070 -7.79 8.48 -13.28
N PHE A 1071 -6.70 8.93 -12.63
CA PHE A 1071 -5.40 9.10 -13.28
C PHE A 1071 -4.90 7.77 -13.88
N PHE A 1072 -5.00 6.69 -13.11
CA PHE A 1072 -4.50 5.36 -13.48
C PHE A 1072 -5.40 4.65 -14.51
N GLN A 1073 -6.66 5.09 -14.64
CA GLN A 1073 -7.61 4.54 -15.60
C GLN A 1073 -7.48 5.17 -17.00
N GLU A 1074 -6.75 6.28 -17.14
CA GLU A 1074 -6.52 6.92 -18.42
C GLU A 1074 -5.64 6.04 -19.33
N ASN A 1075 -6.12 5.76 -20.55
CA ASN A 1075 -5.40 4.92 -21.52
C ASN A 1075 -4.03 5.49 -21.93
N GLN A 1076 -3.83 6.79 -21.71
CA GLN A 1076 -2.59 7.50 -21.98
C GLN A 1076 -1.51 7.21 -20.92
N VAL A 1077 -1.92 6.76 -19.71
CA VAL A 1077 -1.02 6.46 -18.60
C VAL A 1077 -0.51 5.03 -18.70
N LYS A 1078 0.81 4.88 -18.70
CA LYS A 1078 1.48 3.61 -18.51
C LYS A 1078 2.45 3.74 -17.36
N ILE A 1079 2.37 2.81 -16.43
CA ILE A 1079 3.24 2.77 -15.27
C ILE A 1079 4.04 1.49 -15.36
N ASP A 1080 5.35 1.60 -15.25
CA ASP A 1080 6.22 0.42 -15.17
C ASP A 1080 6.30 -0.11 -13.73
N ASP A 1081 6.84 -1.31 -13.59
CA ASP A 1081 6.96 -1.99 -12.29
C ASP A 1081 7.86 -1.25 -11.27
N SER A 1082 8.57 -0.20 -11.71
CA SER A 1082 9.41 0.67 -10.87
C SER A 1082 8.74 2.01 -10.51
N GLY A 1083 7.47 2.20 -10.87
CA GLY A 1083 6.71 3.42 -10.57
C GLY A 1083 7.05 4.60 -11.47
N ARG A 1084 7.70 4.38 -12.62
CA ARG A 1084 7.88 5.42 -13.65
C ARG A 1084 6.65 5.48 -14.52
N VAL A 1085 6.21 6.71 -14.78
CA VAL A 1085 5.00 7.01 -15.51
C VAL A 1085 5.36 7.52 -16.90
N TRP A 1086 4.68 6.95 -17.89
CA TRP A 1086 4.69 7.36 -19.27
C TRP A 1086 3.32 7.86 -19.63
N ILE A 1087 3.27 9.06 -20.18
CA ILE A 1087 2.05 9.67 -20.67
C ILE A 1087 2.19 9.78 -22.18
N ARG A 1088 1.34 9.05 -22.91
CA ARG A 1088 1.35 8.99 -24.39
C ARG A 1088 0.72 10.20 -25.04
#